data_AF-A0A0C9MIJ7-F1
#
_entry.id   AF-A0A0C9MIJ7-F1
#
_cell.length_a   1.000
_cell.length_b   1.000
_cell.length_c   1.000
_cell.angle_alpha   90.00
_cell.angle_beta   90.00
_cell.angle_gamma   90.00
#
_symmetry.space_group_name_H-M   'P 1'
#
loop_
_entity.id
_entity.type
_entity.pdbx_description
1 polymer ?
#
loop_
_entity_poly.entity_id
_entity_poly.type
_entity_poly.pdbx_seq_one_letter_code
_entity_poly.pdbx_strand_id
1 'polypeptide(L)'
;MKLQVSGANLKDDNATLSSVGIHTNSIITLNGELVDESVVKQTASGNPEEYGLMVRIAKIVDTLADGTLDQIKEFEDMISASSGKKLSENDKKKLQDKGIYLSEKIMQGLISLDGVECPSSFETARQRRRDGVRLSQQLLERVDKSRAVVRDLCSGKTVIISNLIPLIPSPTSEATKVLLLAHRTELLDQAHNQIRRYNPQLNVQVEQGKRKVDVEKADVVIASVPTLGRQDSARISQYDPNLFKAVLIDEAHHATAGTYKRILEYFNFNEEGCKKLLWGCTATVKRHDGEALQQVFDRITYHKGFMEMIEQKYLCPMRVTIVNTMVDLSAVRSTSEDFVQKDLAEAVNTNPRNQVIVSSWIKYAHEKGRKATLVFAVDINHTIELCNAFIDAGINAKFITSKSNAIERLQVLEDFRQGKVPVLVNCAILTEGTDIPIVDCILLTRPTQSTTLFQQMFGRGLRLFPGKDDCLVIDFEDNFKDKGKHSLITIPTLLGLNVSSVVENQDILELEEQTIQYQNAVALQELEDLKEQEKREASALALDPNRVKIKVTEYEDLNELIADLTNSEATYKSSPFGWIDVGNDKCVLYVPTKGHVILERSKETQLWVGSFRYQLAGKSKFAKPTSIHLEAALRTEAIRGADTWIRKQFPMLPRYVHQQMFKSAPFRYDRVTDAQLRALKQYKIEIPSEITKGQAMVLLTKLKFGQLAFWKSQIDQNIKMKRAEKKKQKVAILSRKHDHIGDYYQQE
;
A
#
# COMPACT_ATOMS: atom_id res chain seq x y z
N MET A 1 9.72 54.11 -22.02
CA MET A 1 9.52 55.54 -21.67
C MET A 1 9.72 55.69 -20.17
N LYS A 2 10.31 56.78 -19.69
CA LYS A 2 10.45 57.13 -18.26
C LYS A 2 9.57 58.34 -17.97
N LEU A 3 8.71 58.22 -16.96
CA LEU A 3 7.85 59.33 -16.52
C LEU A 3 8.65 60.23 -15.57
N GLN A 4 8.73 61.51 -15.88
CA GLN A 4 9.40 62.51 -15.06
C GLN A 4 8.38 63.51 -14.52
N VAL A 5 8.38 63.69 -13.20
CA VAL A 5 7.50 64.60 -12.46
C VAL A 5 8.38 65.61 -11.74
N SER A 6 8.21 66.90 -12.03
CA SER A 6 8.99 67.99 -11.40
C SER A 6 10.52 67.77 -11.45
N GLY A 7 11.01 67.17 -12.54
CA GLY A 7 12.45 66.90 -12.73
C GLY A 7 12.95 65.56 -12.16
N ALA A 8 12.12 64.77 -11.47
CA ALA A 8 12.49 63.46 -10.93
C ALA A 8 11.88 62.29 -11.72
N ASN A 9 12.65 61.24 -11.98
CA ASN A 9 12.16 60.03 -12.65
C ASN A 9 11.39 59.14 -11.67
N LEU A 10 10.20 58.71 -12.07
CA LEU A 10 9.48 57.66 -11.36
C LEU A 10 10.26 56.33 -11.48
N LYS A 11 10.45 55.64 -10.35
CA LYS A 11 11.19 54.37 -10.28
C LYS A 11 10.30 53.14 -10.08
N ASP A 12 9.07 53.35 -9.62
CA ASP A 12 8.10 52.29 -9.34
C ASP A 12 6.99 52.32 -10.39
N ASP A 13 7.02 51.34 -11.29
CA ASP A 13 6.10 51.26 -12.43
C ASP A 13 4.69 50.77 -12.03
N ASN A 14 4.52 50.30 -10.79
CA ASN A 14 3.23 49.81 -10.27
C ASN A 14 2.53 50.81 -9.35
N ALA A 15 3.15 51.95 -9.03
CA ALA A 15 2.56 52.97 -8.17
C ALA A 15 1.43 53.72 -8.90
N THR A 16 0.29 53.91 -8.22
CA THR A 16 -0.80 54.74 -8.77
C THR A 16 -0.37 56.20 -8.87
N LEU A 17 -0.79 56.91 -9.92
CA LEU A 17 -0.38 58.31 -10.15
C LEU A 17 -0.68 59.22 -8.94
N SER A 18 -1.80 58.97 -8.26
CA SER A 18 -2.17 59.69 -7.03
C SER A 18 -1.25 59.40 -5.84
N SER A 19 -0.69 58.18 -5.72
CA SER A 19 0.20 57.83 -4.60
C SER A 19 1.56 58.50 -4.70
N VAL A 20 1.95 58.92 -5.90
CA VAL A 20 3.18 59.69 -6.17
C VAL A 20 2.92 61.20 -6.31
N GLY A 21 1.73 61.67 -5.90
CA GLY A 21 1.38 63.10 -5.85
C GLY A 21 1.03 63.73 -7.19
N ILE A 22 0.73 62.92 -8.21
CA ILE A 22 0.29 63.40 -9.53
C ILE A 22 -1.23 63.49 -9.52
N HIS A 23 -1.74 64.71 -9.70
CA HIS A 23 -3.16 65.04 -9.74
C HIS A 23 -3.58 65.59 -11.10
N THR A 24 -4.89 65.74 -11.31
CA THR A 24 -5.44 66.41 -12.49
C THR A 24 -4.80 67.79 -12.68
N ASN A 25 -4.34 68.10 -13.90
CA ASN A 25 -3.57 69.30 -14.29
C ASN A 25 -2.07 69.31 -13.89
N SER A 26 -1.52 68.22 -13.38
CA SER A 26 -0.07 68.11 -13.18
C SER A 26 0.66 68.08 -14.53
N ILE A 27 1.77 68.81 -14.63
CA ILE A 27 2.63 68.77 -15.83
C ILE A 27 3.64 67.64 -15.65
N ILE A 28 3.52 66.62 -16.51
CA ILE A 28 4.39 65.45 -16.55
C ILE A 28 5.20 65.46 -17.84
N THR A 29 6.47 65.08 -17.76
CA THR A 29 7.36 64.94 -18.93
C THR A 29 7.61 63.46 -19.18
N LEU A 30 7.25 62.96 -20.36
CA LEU A 30 7.46 61.57 -20.74
C LEU A 30 8.71 61.46 -21.62
N ASN A 31 9.78 60.91 -21.06
CA ASN A 31 11.03 60.73 -21.79
C ASN A 31 11.05 59.36 -22.48
N GLY A 32 11.06 59.34 -23.81
CA GLY A 32 11.26 58.12 -24.58
C GLY A 32 11.32 58.39 -26.08
N GLU A 33 11.69 57.36 -26.84
CA GLU A 33 11.71 57.42 -28.29
C GLU A 33 10.26 57.30 -28.82
N LEU A 34 9.89 58.17 -29.75
CA LEU A 34 8.65 58.06 -30.51
C LEU A 34 8.74 56.81 -31.40
N VAL A 35 7.73 55.95 -31.30
CA VAL A 35 7.66 54.73 -32.11
C VAL A 35 7.42 55.14 -33.57
N ASP A 36 8.28 54.66 -34.47
CA ASP A 36 8.22 54.95 -35.91
C ASP A 36 6.84 54.54 -36.50
N GLU A 37 6.20 55.38 -37.31
CA GLU A 37 4.87 55.10 -37.88
C GLU A 37 4.83 53.81 -38.73
N SER A 38 5.99 53.38 -39.24
CA SER A 38 6.18 52.11 -39.93
C SER A 38 5.86 50.89 -39.04
N VAL A 39 6.04 51.02 -37.73
CA VAL A 39 5.88 49.98 -36.71
C VAL A 39 4.43 49.85 -36.25
N VAL A 40 3.72 50.98 -36.13
CA VAL A 40 2.29 51.03 -35.75
C VAL A 40 1.41 50.36 -36.82
N LYS A 41 1.83 50.36 -38.09
CA LYS A 41 1.14 49.63 -39.18
C LYS A 41 1.22 48.10 -39.07
N GLN A 42 2.08 47.56 -38.19
CA GLN A 42 2.21 46.11 -37.98
C GLN A 42 1.30 45.57 -36.88
N THR A 43 0.54 46.44 -36.20
CA THR A 43 -0.41 46.07 -35.15
C THR A 43 -1.84 46.15 -35.67
N ALA A 44 -2.72 45.25 -35.22
CA ALA A 44 -4.13 45.26 -35.63
C ALA A 44 -4.90 46.43 -35.02
N SER A 45 -4.48 46.91 -33.84
CA SER A 45 -5.15 47.99 -33.10
C SER A 45 -4.66 49.39 -33.45
N GLY A 46 -3.54 49.54 -34.16
CA GLY A 46 -2.86 50.83 -34.33
C GLY A 46 -2.32 51.42 -33.02
N ASN A 47 -2.30 50.65 -31.94
CA ASN A 47 -1.79 51.08 -30.63
C ASN A 47 -0.30 50.68 -30.49
N PRO A 48 0.60 51.63 -30.15
CA PRO A 48 2.00 51.34 -29.84
C PRO A 48 2.22 50.32 -28.70
N GLU A 49 1.24 50.17 -27.79
CA GLU A 49 1.28 49.21 -26.69
C GLU A 49 1.18 47.75 -27.17
N GLU A 50 0.38 47.48 -28.21
CA GLU A 50 0.30 46.15 -28.84
C GLU A 50 1.68 45.77 -29.42
N TYR A 51 2.39 46.74 -30.01
CA TYR A 51 3.74 46.52 -30.49
C TYR A 51 4.72 46.24 -29.35
N GLY A 52 4.61 46.95 -28.22
CA GLY A 52 5.41 46.68 -27.03
C GLY A 52 5.25 45.24 -26.50
N LEU A 53 4.03 44.73 -26.47
CA LEU A 53 3.74 43.34 -26.13
C LEU A 53 4.29 42.36 -27.17
N MET A 54 4.16 42.67 -28.46
CA MET A 54 4.74 41.86 -29.55
C MET A 54 6.27 41.77 -29.44
N VAL A 55 6.97 42.86 -29.09
CA VAL A 55 8.42 42.86 -28.87
C VAL A 55 8.79 42.05 -27.62
N ARG A 56 8.00 42.16 -26.55
CA ARG A 56 8.21 41.36 -25.32
C ARG A 56 8.03 39.86 -25.59
N ILE A 57 6.98 39.48 -26.30
CA ILE A 57 6.72 38.09 -26.71
C ILE A 57 7.84 37.60 -27.64
N ALA A 58 8.21 38.39 -28.65
CA ALA A 58 9.30 38.07 -29.56
C ALA A 58 10.60 37.83 -28.79
N LYS A 59 10.94 38.69 -27.81
CA LYS A 59 12.13 38.50 -26.98
C LYS A 59 12.09 37.20 -26.16
N ILE A 60 10.93 36.81 -25.61
CA ILE A 60 10.78 35.53 -24.88
C ILE A 60 10.94 34.35 -25.84
N VAL A 61 10.31 34.41 -27.01
CA VAL A 61 10.40 33.38 -28.05
C VAL A 61 11.82 33.28 -28.62
N ASP A 62 12.48 34.40 -28.86
CA ASP A 62 13.87 34.45 -29.33
C ASP A 62 14.81 33.88 -28.26
N THR A 63 14.58 34.16 -26.98
CA THR A 63 15.37 33.55 -25.87
C THR A 63 15.16 32.04 -25.79
N LEU A 64 13.98 31.55 -26.17
CA LEU A 64 13.71 30.12 -26.29
C LEU A 64 14.28 29.52 -27.57
N ALA A 65 14.21 30.22 -28.69
CA ALA A 65 14.70 29.74 -29.99
C ALA A 65 16.23 29.78 -30.07
N ASP A 66 16.86 30.78 -29.44
CA ASP A 66 18.30 31.00 -29.48
C ASP A 66 19.03 29.94 -28.65
N GLY A 67 19.79 29.11 -29.36
CA GLY A 67 20.58 28.01 -28.82
C GLY A 67 19.80 26.83 -28.23
N THR A 68 18.53 26.94 -27.83
CA THR A 68 17.79 25.80 -27.24
C THR A 68 17.45 24.75 -28.30
N LEU A 69 17.08 25.17 -29.52
CA LEU A 69 16.84 24.24 -30.63
C LEU A 69 18.10 23.44 -30.98
N ASP A 70 19.26 24.11 -31.00
CA ASP A 70 20.54 23.47 -31.23
C ASP A 70 20.94 22.56 -30.07
N GLN A 71 20.66 22.95 -28.82
CA GLN A 71 20.90 22.12 -27.65
C GLN A 71 19.98 20.90 -27.57
N ILE A 72 18.73 21.01 -28.05
CA ILE A 72 17.80 19.88 -28.19
C ILE A 72 18.31 18.93 -29.27
N LYS A 73 18.74 19.47 -30.42
CA LYS A 73 19.31 18.65 -31.50
C LYS A 73 20.61 17.97 -31.06
N GLU A 74 21.49 18.68 -30.36
CA GLU A 74 22.69 18.12 -29.75
C GLU A 74 22.33 17.02 -28.73
N PHE A 75 21.30 17.23 -27.91
CA PHE A 75 20.81 16.23 -26.97
C PHE A 75 20.29 14.97 -27.66
N GLU A 76 19.52 15.12 -28.76
CA GLU A 76 19.04 14.01 -29.59
C GLU A 76 20.16 13.29 -30.34
N ASP A 77 21.14 14.04 -30.86
CA ASP A 77 22.33 13.49 -31.52
C ASP A 77 23.19 12.72 -30.52
N MET A 78 23.33 13.23 -29.28
CA MET A 78 23.98 12.51 -28.19
C MET A 78 23.22 11.22 -27.86
N ILE A 79 21.88 11.22 -27.80
CA ILE A 79 21.07 10.01 -27.57
C ILE A 79 21.21 9.01 -28.74
N SER A 80 21.23 9.50 -29.97
CA SER A 80 21.33 8.68 -31.19
C SER A 80 22.72 8.07 -31.34
N ALA A 81 23.78 8.83 -31.10
CA ALA A 81 25.17 8.33 -31.05
C ALA A 81 25.41 7.35 -29.90
N SER A 82 24.53 7.42 -28.89
CA SER A 82 24.50 6.55 -27.72
C SER A 82 23.70 5.27 -27.93
N SER A 83 22.86 5.22 -28.97
CA SER A 83 22.09 4.05 -29.34
C SER A 83 23.04 3.00 -29.94
N GLY A 84 23.26 1.90 -29.21
CA GLY A 84 24.18 0.83 -29.61
C GLY A 84 25.63 0.96 -29.11
N LYS A 85 25.98 2.02 -28.35
CA LYS A 85 27.29 2.17 -27.68
C LYS A 85 27.17 2.18 -26.15
N LYS A 86 28.24 1.76 -25.46
CA LYS A 86 28.32 1.68 -23.98
C LYS A 86 28.65 3.08 -23.41
N LEU A 87 27.69 3.75 -22.78
CA LEU A 87 27.91 5.07 -22.16
C LEU A 87 28.47 4.95 -20.75
N SER A 88 29.42 5.84 -20.40
CA SER A 88 29.91 6.01 -19.04
C SER A 88 28.83 6.60 -18.12
N GLU A 89 28.97 6.42 -16.80
CA GLU A 89 28.04 7.00 -15.82
C GLU A 89 27.99 8.53 -15.88
N ASN A 90 29.14 9.17 -16.11
CA ASN A 90 29.21 10.63 -16.29
C ASN A 90 28.44 11.09 -17.53
N ASP A 91 28.49 10.33 -18.63
CA ASP A 91 27.79 10.70 -19.86
C ASP A 91 26.27 10.48 -19.73
N LYS A 92 25.84 9.46 -18.98
CA LYS A 92 24.41 9.26 -18.67
C LYS A 92 23.86 10.30 -17.73
N LYS A 93 24.62 10.67 -16.69
CA LYS A 93 24.25 11.76 -15.79
C LYS A 93 24.19 13.08 -16.56
N LYS A 94 25.19 13.37 -17.41
CA LYS A 94 25.15 14.51 -18.33
C LYS A 94 23.92 14.51 -19.24
N LEU A 95 23.52 13.36 -19.78
CA LEU A 95 22.29 13.24 -20.59
C LEU A 95 21.03 13.49 -19.76
N GLN A 96 20.93 12.93 -18.56
CA GLN A 96 19.78 13.17 -17.67
C GLN A 96 19.69 14.63 -17.23
N ASP A 97 20.81 15.20 -16.77
CA ASP A 97 20.91 16.59 -16.33
C ASP A 97 20.63 17.55 -17.50
N LYS A 98 21.13 17.26 -18.70
CA LYS A 98 20.86 18.06 -19.91
C LYS A 98 19.39 17.97 -20.33
N GLY A 99 18.76 16.80 -20.22
CA GLY A 99 17.32 16.65 -20.45
C GLY A 99 16.46 17.42 -19.44
N ILE A 100 16.82 17.39 -18.16
CA ILE A 100 16.15 18.16 -17.09
C ILE A 100 16.31 19.67 -17.34
N TYR A 101 17.54 20.12 -17.59
CA TYR A 101 17.86 21.51 -17.89
C TYR A 101 17.06 22.05 -19.08
N LEU A 102 16.94 21.28 -20.16
CA LEU A 102 16.16 21.68 -21.34
C LEU A 102 14.66 21.78 -21.02
N SER A 103 14.09 20.80 -20.28
CA SER A 103 12.69 20.88 -19.85
C SER A 103 12.44 22.09 -18.94
N GLU A 104 13.34 22.38 -17.99
CA GLU A 104 13.22 23.55 -17.11
C GLU A 104 13.29 24.87 -17.89
N LYS A 105 14.24 25.00 -18.82
CA LYS A 105 14.39 26.20 -19.66
C LYS A 105 13.15 26.45 -20.52
N ILE A 106 12.56 25.40 -21.11
CA ILE A 106 11.33 25.50 -21.92
C ILE A 106 10.13 25.86 -21.02
N MET A 107 10.01 25.24 -19.84
CA MET A 107 8.94 25.54 -18.88
C MET A 107 9.00 26.97 -18.36
N GLN A 108 10.20 27.50 -18.09
CA GLN A 108 10.36 28.92 -17.70
C GLN A 108 9.90 29.87 -18.81
N GLY A 109 10.18 29.55 -20.07
CA GLY A 109 9.67 30.31 -21.20
C GLY A 109 8.16 30.24 -21.37
N LEU A 110 7.57 29.06 -21.16
CA LEU A 110 6.12 28.86 -21.19
C LEU A 110 5.42 29.68 -20.10
N ILE A 111 5.92 29.63 -18.87
CA ILE A 111 5.42 30.45 -17.74
C ILE A 111 5.56 31.94 -18.05
N SER A 112 6.68 32.35 -18.66
CA SER A 112 6.91 33.74 -19.05
C SER A 112 5.93 34.22 -20.14
N LEU A 113 5.56 33.34 -21.08
CA LEU A 113 4.56 33.62 -22.12
C LEU A 113 3.14 33.67 -21.55
N ASP A 114 2.80 32.81 -20.60
CA ASP A 114 1.50 32.84 -19.92
C ASP A 114 1.34 34.07 -19.02
N GLY A 115 2.43 34.57 -18.45
CA GLY A 115 2.46 35.84 -17.71
C GLY A 115 2.33 37.10 -18.56
N VAL A 116 2.22 37.00 -19.90
CA VAL A 116 1.95 38.15 -20.78
C VAL A 116 0.44 38.28 -21.02
N GLU A 117 -0.21 39.15 -20.24
CA GLU A 117 -1.62 39.48 -20.44
C GLU A 117 -1.80 40.35 -21.70
N CYS A 118 -2.55 39.83 -22.66
CA CYS A 118 -2.87 40.53 -23.91
C CYS A 118 -4.36 40.88 -23.93
N PRO A 119 -4.75 42.17 -23.95
CA PRO A 119 -6.13 42.62 -24.09
C PRO A 119 -6.83 42.03 -25.32
N SER A 120 -8.16 41.89 -25.26
CA SER A 120 -8.97 41.32 -26.35
C SER A 120 -8.88 42.08 -27.67
N SER A 121 -8.54 43.38 -27.62
CA SER A 121 -8.35 44.25 -28.79
C SER A 121 -7.00 44.06 -29.49
N PHE A 122 -6.03 43.36 -28.89
CA PHE A 122 -4.66 43.21 -29.41
C PHE A 122 -4.44 41.84 -30.06
N GLU A 123 -5.15 41.60 -31.16
CA GLU A 123 -5.22 40.27 -31.78
C GLU A 123 -3.87 39.80 -32.35
N THR A 124 -3.02 40.70 -32.84
CA THR A 124 -1.70 40.32 -33.37
C THR A 124 -0.76 39.87 -32.25
N ALA A 125 -0.77 40.56 -31.10
CA ALA A 125 -0.02 40.14 -29.92
C ALA A 125 -0.52 38.79 -29.36
N ARG A 126 -1.85 38.60 -29.29
CA ARG A 126 -2.45 37.34 -28.85
C ARG A 126 -2.08 36.18 -29.77
N GLN A 127 -2.09 36.40 -31.08
CA GLN A 127 -1.70 35.38 -32.04
C GLN A 127 -0.23 34.99 -31.87
N ARG A 128 0.70 35.96 -31.77
CA ARG A 128 2.12 35.67 -31.53
C ARG A 128 2.37 34.95 -30.20
N ARG A 129 1.62 35.28 -29.15
CA ARG A 129 1.66 34.58 -27.87
C ARG A 129 1.23 33.12 -28.02
N ARG A 130 0.11 32.86 -28.72
CA ARG A 130 -0.37 31.50 -29.02
C ARG A 130 0.67 30.70 -29.82
N ASP A 131 1.30 31.32 -30.81
CA ASP A 131 2.32 30.67 -31.63
C ASP A 131 3.57 30.33 -30.79
N GLY A 132 4.00 31.22 -29.89
CA GLY A 132 5.08 30.98 -28.94
C GLY A 132 4.78 29.87 -27.92
N VAL A 133 3.56 29.81 -27.40
CA VAL A 133 3.10 28.72 -26.52
C VAL A 133 3.12 27.39 -27.27
N ARG A 134 2.60 27.36 -28.50
CA ARG A 134 2.56 26.16 -29.34
C ARG A 134 3.96 25.64 -29.67
N LEU A 135 4.89 26.54 -30.01
CA LEU A 135 6.29 26.21 -30.19
C LEU A 135 6.91 25.61 -28.92
N SER A 136 6.65 26.23 -27.76
CA SER A 136 7.18 25.75 -26.48
C SER A 136 6.66 24.35 -26.13
N GLN A 137 5.37 24.08 -26.36
CA GLN A 137 4.77 22.76 -26.20
C GLN A 137 5.39 21.72 -27.14
N GLN A 138 5.62 22.07 -28.41
CA GLN A 138 6.27 21.18 -29.38
C GLN A 138 7.73 20.85 -28.98
N LEU A 139 8.48 21.83 -28.51
CA LEU A 139 9.84 21.63 -28.03
C LEU A 139 9.86 20.77 -26.75
N LEU A 140 8.92 21.00 -25.83
CA LEU A 140 8.80 20.19 -24.62
C LEU A 140 8.45 18.73 -24.94
N GLU A 141 7.49 18.50 -25.84
CA GLU A 141 7.11 17.15 -26.29
C GLU A 141 8.30 16.41 -26.93
N ARG A 142 9.11 17.12 -27.72
CA ARG A 142 10.32 16.59 -28.35
C ARG A 142 11.39 16.19 -27.31
N VAL A 143 11.59 17.04 -26.29
CA VAL A 143 12.50 16.73 -25.17
C VAL A 143 11.96 15.57 -24.33
N ASP A 144 10.66 15.52 -24.06
CA ASP A 144 10.05 14.47 -23.25
C ASP A 144 10.06 13.11 -23.93
N LYS A 145 9.89 13.05 -25.26
CA LYS A 145 10.13 11.82 -26.04
C LYS A 145 11.56 11.34 -25.90
N SER A 146 12.52 12.25 -25.99
CA SER A 146 13.95 11.95 -25.82
C SER A 146 14.29 11.51 -24.39
N ARG A 147 13.68 12.12 -23.37
CA ARG A 147 13.81 11.73 -21.96
C ARG A 147 13.12 10.39 -21.66
N ALA A 148 12.01 10.08 -22.32
CA ALA A 148 11.34 8.79 -22.20
C ALA A 148 12.23 7.67 -22.72
N VAL A 149 12.95 7.86 -23.83
CA VAL A 149 13.97 6.89 -24.29
C VAL A 149 15.07 6.70 -23.23
N VAL A 150 15.51 7.78 -22.56
CA VAL A 150 16.46 7.70 -21.42
C VAL A 150 15.87 6.96 -20.20
N ARG A 151 14.55 7.03 -20.00
CA ARG A 151 13.82 6.43 -18.86
C ARG A 151 13.38 5.00 -19.09
N ASP A 152 12.94 4.61 -20.28
CA ASP A 152 12.58 3.24 -20.68
C ASP A 152 13.77 2.29 -20.59
N LEU A 153 14.95 2.88 -20.66
CA LEU A 153 16.22 2.29 -20.30
C LEU A 153 16.34 1.92 -18.79
N CYS A 154 15.38 2.23 -17.92
CA CYS A 154 15.48 2.14 -16.45
C CYS A 154 14.25 1.49 -15.76
N SER A 155 14.19 0.15 -15.68
CA SER A 155 13.21 -0.58 -14.83
C SER A 155 13.55 -0.45 -13.33
N GLY A 156 12.68 0.19 -12.53
CA GLY A 156 12.98 0.66 -11.16
C GLY A 156 13.56 -0.36 -10.16
N LYS A 157 13.09 -1.61 -10.13
CA LYS A 157 13.61 -2.65 -9.21
C LYS A 157 15.04 -3.07 -9.58
N THR A 158 15.22 -3.39 -10.85
CA THR A 158 16.49 -3.86 -11.38
C THR A 158 17.52 -2.72 -11.48
N VAL A 159 17.09 -1.45 -11.56
CA VAL A 159 17.98 -0.27 -11.38
C VAL A 159 18.57 -0.26 -9.97
N ILE A 160 17.74 -0.47 -8.94
CA ILE A 160 18.21 -0.52 -7.55
C ILE A 160 19.21 -1.66 -7.38
N ILE A 161 18.87 -2.87 -7.85
CA ILE A 161 19.79 -4.03 -7.84
C ILE A 161 21.12 -3.67 -8.50
N SER A 162 21.08 -3.05 -9.68
CA SER A 162 22.27 -2.70 -10.44
C SER A 162 23.17 -1.70 -9.70
N ASN A 163 22.59 -0.69 -9.05
CA ASN A 163 23.35 0.30 -8.28
C ASN A 163 23.78 -0.23 -6.89
N LEU A 164 23.10 -1.24 -6.36
CA LEU A 164 23.42 -1.85 -5.08
C LEU A 164 24.69 -2.71 -5.17
N ILE A 165 24.85 -3.51 -6.22
CA ILE A 165 25.98 -4.46 -6.40
C ILE A 165 27.37 -3.88 -6.05
N PRO A 166 27.78 -2.69 -6.54
CA PRO A 166 29.08 -2.12 -6.22
C PRO A 166 29.18 -1.62 -4.76
N LEU A 167 28.07 -1.28 -4.12
CA LEU A 167 28.02 -0.74 -2.75
C LEU A 167 28.08 -1.84 -1.68
N ILE A 168 27.84 -3.10 -2.05
CA ILE A 168 27.86 -4.22 -1.11
C ILE A 168 29.32 -4.48 -0.68
N PRO A 169 29.64 -4.36 0.62
CA PRO A 169 30.98 -4.64 1.12
C PRO A 169 31.27 -6.14 1.07
N SER A 170 32.54 -6.47 0.85
CA SER A 170 33.02 -7.85 0.90
C SER A 170 33.22 -8.28 2.35
N PRO A 171 32.54 -9.35 2.83
CA PRO A 171 32.69 -9.83 4.21
C PRO A 171 34.07 -10.45 4.48
N THR A 172 34.73 -10.94 3.44
CA THR A 172 36.12 -11.45 3.45
C THR A 172 36.83 -10.97 2.19
N SER A 173 38.17 -11.04 2.13
CA SER A 173 38.95 -10.65 0.94
C SER A 173 38.65 -11.49 -0.30
N GLU A 174 38.16 -12.72 -0.10
CA GLU A 174 37.82 -13.67 -1.18
C GLU A 174 36.37 -13.51 -1.67
N ALA A 175 35.47 -13.04 -0.80
CA ALA A 175 34.05 -12.84 -1.11
C ALA A 175 33.82 -11.59 -1.96
N THR A 176 33.94 -11.72 -3.28
CA THR A 176 33.82 -10.61 -4.24
C THR A 176 32.58 -10.70 -5.13
N LYS A 177 32.03 -11.90 -5.31
CA LYS A 177 30.99 -12.20 -6.31
C LYS A 177 29.58 -11.96 -5.78
N VAL A 178 28.63 -11.69 -6.69
CA VAL A 178 27.21 -11.55 -6.37
C VAL A 178 26.38 -12.56 -7.15
N LEU A 179 25.43 -13.20 -6.48
CA LEU A 179 24.44 -14.08 -7.09
C LEU A 179 23.10 -13.35 -7.16
N LEU A 180 22.55 -13.16 -8.35
CA LEU A 180 21.19 -12.65 -8.54
C LEU A 180 20.27 -13.80 -8.96
N LEU A 181 19.22 -14.05 -8.18
CA LEU A 181 18.23 -15.09 -8.43
C LEU A 181 16.98 -14.50 -9.09
N ALA A 182 16.51 -15.15 -10.15
CA ALA A 182 15.21 -14.91 -10.75
C ALA A 182 14.55 -16.21 -11.19
N HIS A 183 13.21 -16.25 -11.22
CA HIS A 183 12.42 -17.44 -11.58
C HIS A 183 12.06 -17.51 -13.07
N ARG A 184 12.00 -16.39 -13.79
CA ARG A 184 11.61 -16.30 -15.21
C ARG A 184 12.82 -16.06 -16.11
N THR A 185 12.81 -16.66 -17.30
CA THR A 185 13.88 -16.52 -18.30
C THR A 185 14.07 -15.06 -18.73
N GLU A 186 12.96 -14.39 -18.99
CA GLU A 186 12.90 -13.03 -19.51
C GLU A 186 13.52 -12.03 -18.52
N LEU A 187 13.34 -12.27 -17.22
CA LEU A 187 13.94 -11.47 -16.14
C LEU A 187 15.47 -11.62 -16.08
N LEU A 188 16.02 -12.79 -16.43
CA LEU A 188 17.47 -13.02 -16.42
C LEU A 188 18.17 -12.16 -17.47
N ASP A 189 17.65 -12.16 -18.70
CA ASP A 189 18.20 -11.40 -19.81
C ASP A 189 18.02 -9.88 -19.59
N GLN A 190 16.87 -9.47 -19.04
CA GLN A 190 16.63 -8.08 -18.62
C GLN A 190 17.64 -7.64 -17.55
N ALA A 191 17.81 -8.43 -16.49
CA ALA A 191 18.76 -8.14 -15.41
C ALA A 191 20.20 -8.12 -15.91
N HIS A 192 20.58 -9.05 -16.79
CA HIS A 192 21.90 -9.07 -17.43
C HIS A 192 22.19 -7.78 -18.16
N ASN A 193 21.28 -7.36 -19.04
CA ASN A 193 21.45 -6.16 -19.84
C ASN A 193 21.51 -4.91 -18.97
N GLN A 194 20.69 -4.87 -17.92
CA GLN A 194 20.64 -3.73 -17.01
C GLN A 194 21.89 -3.64 -16.12
N ILE A 195 22.32 -4.74 -15.51
CA ILE A 195 23.53 -4.75 -14.66
C ILE A 195 24.76 -4.41 -15.48
N ARG A 196 24.94 -4.98 -16.69
CA ARG A 196 26.07 -4.60 -17.58
C ARG A 196 26.00 -3.15 -18.03
N ARG A 197 24.79 -2.58 -18.11
CA ARG A 197 24.61 -1.20 -18.49
C ARG A 197 25.05 -0.25 -17.38
N TYR A 198 24.69 -0.50 -16.12
CA TYR A 198 25.11 0.34 -14.98
C TYR A 198 26.55 0.04 -14.53
N ASN A 199 26.97 -1.22 -14.61
CA ASN A 199 28.29 -1.68 -14.18
C ASN A 199 29.06 -2.28 -15.37
N PRO A 200 29.52 -1.45 -16.32
CA PRO A 200 30.18 -1.92 -17.54
C PRO A 200 31.45 -2.76 -17.29
N GLN A 201 32.10 -2.55 -16.15
CA GLN A 201 33.32 -3.21 -15.71
C GLN A 201 33.08 -4.64 -15.19
N LEU A 202 31.87 -4.95 -14.74
CA LEU A 202 31.57 -6.27 -14.16
C LEU A 202 31.35 -7.31 -15.26
N ASN A 203 31.94 -8.48 -15.08
CA ASN A 203 31.65 -9.65 -15.87
C ASN A 203 30.37 -10.32 -15.37
N VAL A 204 29.25 -10.01 -16.03
CA VAL A 204 27.93 -10.55 -15.72
C VAL A 204 27.66 -11.75 -16.61
N GLN A 205 27.33 -12.90 -16.02
CA GLN A 205 27.03 -14.12 -16.75
C GLN A 205 25.69 -14.72 -16.31
N VAL A 206 25.01 -15.42 -17.24
CA VAL A 206 23.68 -15.98 -17.01
C VAL A 206 23.74 -17.51 -16.91
N GLU A 207 23.30 -18.04 -15.78
CA GLU A 207 23.19 -19.48 -15.49
C GLU A 207 21.75 -19.95 -15.73
N GLN A 208 21.52 -20.69 -16.83
CA GLN A 208 20.18 -21.14 -17.21
C GLN A 208 20.21 -22.32 -18.19
N GLY A 209 19.57 -23.44 -17.83
CA GLY A 209 19.34 -24.57 -18.74
C GLY A 209 20.63 -25.04 -19.42
N LYS A 210 20.80 -24.77 -20.72
CA LYS A 210 22.03 -25.10 -21.47
C LYS A 210 23.16 -24.07 -21.31
N ARG A 211 22.86 -22.81 -20.95
CA ARG A 211 23.86 -21.76 -20.69
C ARG A 211 24.57 -22.08 -19.37
N LYS A 212 25.90 -22.20 -19.40
CA LYS A 212 26.75 -22.42 -18.22
C LYS A 212 27.65 -21.20 -18.03
N VAL A 213 28.06 -20.98 -16.79
CA VAL A 213 28.86 -19.83 -16.38
C VAL A 213 30.30 -20.26 -16.08
N ASP A 214 31.27 -19.44 -16.47
CA ASP A 214 32.63 -19.51 -15.98
C ASP A 214 32.69 -18.76 -14.65
N VAL A 215 32.54 -19.51 -13.54
CA VAL A 215 32.39 -18.97 -12.18
C VAL A 215 33.62 -18.19 -11.74
N GLU A 216 34.82 -18.60 -12.17
CA GLU A 216 36.06 -17.92 -11.82
C GLU A 216 36.08 -16.50 -12.37
N LYS A 217 35.68 -16.34 -13.63
CA LYS A 217 35.68 -15.04 -14.32
C LYS A 217 34.46 -14.18 -14.03
N ALA A 218 33.37 -14.73 -13.51
CA ALA A 218 32.13 -13.99 -13.29
C ALA A 218 32.19 -13.15 -12.00
N ASP A 219 31.91 -11.85 -12.09
CA ASP A 219 31.71 -10.98 -10.92
C ASP A 219 30.26 -11.06 -10.43
N VAL A 220 29.33 -11.19 -11.38
CA VAL A 220 27.89 -11.32 -11.12
C VAL A 220 27.35 -12.52 -11.86
N VAL A 221 26.76 -13.45 -11.12
CA VAL A 221 26.06 -14.62 -11.66
C VAL A 221 24.58 -14.37 -11.56
N ILE A 222 23.89 -14.33 -12.69
CA ILE A 222 22.43 -14.22 -12.75
C ILE A 222 21.88 -15.63 -13.01
N ALA A 223 21.22 -16.22 -12.03
CA ALA A 223 20.84 -17.62 -12.05
C ALA A 223 19.33 -17.84 -12.04
N SER A 224 18.91 -18.74 -12.93
CA SER A 224 17.56 -19.29 -12.95
C SER A 224 17.34 -20.20 -11.75
N VAL A 225 16.37 -19.87 -10.91
CA VAL A 225 16.06 -20.67 -9.70
C VAL A 225 15.62 -22.10 -10.04
N PRO A 226 14.75 -22.35 -11.04
CA PRO A 226 14.45 -23.72 -11.48
C PRO A 226 15.66 -24.51 -11.98
N THR A 227 16.71 -23.83 -12.46
CA THR A 227 17.95 -24.48 -12.92
C THR A 227 18.88 -24.78 -11.74
N LEU A 228 19.17 -23.77 -10.92
CA LEU A 228 20.17 -23.86 -9.84
C LEU A 228 19.64 -24.58 -8.59
N GLY A 229 18.36 -24.37 -8.26
CA GLY A 229 17.69 -24.92 -7.08
C GLY A 229 17.08 -26.31 -7.26
N ARG A 230 17.32 -26.97 -8.40
CA ARG A 230 16.78 -28.32 -8.69
C ARG A 230 17.41 -29.36 -7.75
N GLN A 231 16.58 -30.13 -7.04
CA GLN A 231 17.04 -31.12 -6.06
C GLN A 231 17.99 -32.17 -6.65
N ASP A 232 17.64 -32.76 -7.80
CA ASP A 232 18.44 -33.81 -8.46
C ASP A 232 19.65 -33.28 -9.25
N SER A 233 20.05 -32.01 -9.06
CA SER A 233 21.13 -31.39 -9.83
C SER A 233 22.33 -31.02 -8.96
N ALA A 234 23.51 -31.53 -9.33
CA ALA A 234 24.80 -31.11 -8.76
C ALA A 234 25.30 -29.78 -9.33
N ARG A 235 24.48 -29.04 -10.11
CA ARG A 235 24.92 -27.79 -10.76
C ARG A 235 25.27 -26.70 -9.76
N ILE A 236 24.55 -26.62 -8.64
CA ILE A 236 24.85 -25.68 -7.57
C ILE A 236 26.24 -25.93 -6.94
N SER A 237 26.72 -27.18 -6.97
CA SER A 237 28.00 -27.59 -6.40
C SER A 237 29.23 -26.99 -7.11
N GLN A 238 29.03 -26.35 -8.26
CA GLN A 238 30.09 -25.65 -9.01
C GLN A 238 30.40 -24.26 -8.45
N TYR A 239 29.59 -23.76 -7.52
CA TYR A 239 29.70 -22.42 -6.96
C TYR A 239 30.22 -22.51 -5.53
N ASP A 240 31.44 -22.04 -5.26
CA ASP A 240 31.93 -21.96 -3.89
C ASP A 240 31.19 -20.84 -3.13
N PRO A 241 30.42 -21.15 -2.06
CA PRO A 241 29.70 -20.16 -1.28
C PRO A 241 30.59 -19.05 -0.69
N ASN A 242 31.87 -19.30 -0.43
CA ASN A 242 32.78 -18.36 0.22
C ASN A 242 33.21 -17.22 -0.72
N LEU A 243 33.09 -17.42 -2.03
CA LEU A 243 33.41 -16.39 -3.02
C LEU A 243 32.30 -15.34 -3.17
N PHE A 244 31.12 -15.57 -2.59
CA PHE A 244 29.97 -14.70 -2.75
C PHE A 244 29.77 -13.78 -1.54
N LYS A 245 29.76 -12.47 -1.79
CA LYS A 245 29.43 -11.45 -0.78
C LYS A 245 27.93 -11.25 -0.59
N ALA A 246 27.12 -11.58 -1.59
CA ALA A 246 25.67 -11.40 -1.52
C ALA A 246 24.87 -12.34 -2.42
N VAL A 247 23.64 -12.62 -1.97
CA VAL A 247 22.56 -13.17 -2.79
C VAL A 247 21.45 -12.13 -2.89
N LEU A 248 21.12 -11.74 -4.11
CA LEU A 248 20.05 -10.82 -4.45
C LEU A 248 18.89 -11.61 -5.05
N ILE A 249 17.66 -11.30 -4.66
CA ILE A 249 16.46 -11.98 -5.14
C ILE A 249 15.50 -10.97 -5.77
N ASP A 250 15.25 -11.11 -7.07
CA ASP A 250 14.12 -10.42 -7.71
C ASP A 250 12.83 -11.22 -7.47
N GLU A 251 11.71 -10.51 -7.31
CA GLU A 251 10.43 -11.09 -6.89
C GLU A 251 10.54 -11.97 -5.63
N ALA A 252 11.14 -11.38 -4.59
CA ALA A 252 11.49 -12.04 -3.33
C ALA A 252 10.33 -12.76 -2.61
N HIS A 253 9.07 -12.47 -2.95
CA HIS A 253 7.89 -13.18 -2.43
C HIS A 253 7.89 -14.69 -2.75
N HIS A 254 8.73 -15.15 -3.68
CA HIS A 254 8.97 -16.57 -3.97
C HIS A 254 10.04 -17.24 -3.09
N ALA A 255 10.79 -16.48 -2.27
CA ALA A 255 11.98 -16.97 -1.57
C ALA A 255 11.70 -18.10 -0.55
N THR A 256 10.44 -18.29 -0.16
CA THR A 256 10.02 -19.38 0.73
C THR A 256 9.86 -20.74 0.05
N ALA A 257 9.83 -20.78 -1.28
CA ALA A 257 9.70 -22.04 -2.01
C ALA A 257 10.93 -22.93 -1.78
N GLY A 258 10.74 -24.26 -1.78
CA GLY A 258 11.81 -25.22 -1.49
C GLY A 258 13.04 -25.09 -2.40
N THR A 259 12.84 -24.65 -3.65
CA THR A 259 13.93 -24.39 -4.60
C THR A 259 14.80 -23.20 -4.19
N TYR A 260 14.22 -22.12 -3.66
CA TYR A 260 14.95 -20.99 -3.10
C TYR A 260 15.65 -21.36 -1.80
N LYS A 261 14.92 -22.01 -0.87
CA LYS A 261 15.48 -22.47 0.40
C LYS A 261 16.73 -23.34 0.22
N ARG A 262 16.70 -24.29 -0.73
CA ARG A 262 17.87 -25.11 -1.07
C ARG A 262 19.08 -24.28 -1.52
N ILE A 263 18.86 -23.23 -2.31
CA ILE A 263 19.95 -22.34 -2.73
C ILE A 263 20.48 -21.59 -1.51
N LEU A 264 19.61 -20.98 -0.72
CA LEU A 264 20.02 -20.21 0.47
C LEU A 264 20.74 -21.06 1.52
N GLU A 265 20.28 -22.30 1.74
CA GLU A 265 20.94 -23.32 2.56
C GLU A 265 22.35 -23.60 2.05
N TYR A 266 22.50 -23.85 0.75
CA TYR A 266 23.81 -24.11 0.15
C TYR A 266 24.78 -22.93 0.26
N PHE A 267 24.27 -21.69 0.25
CA PHE A 267 25.09 -20.48 0.44
C PHE A 267 25.30 -20.09 1.92
N ASN A 268 24.90 -20.95 2.86
CA ASN A 268 25.07 -20.83 4.31
C ASN A 268 24.26 -19.69 4.96
N PHE A 269 23.10 -19.31 4.42
CA PHE A 269 22.24 -18.29 5.04
C PHE A 269 21.51 -18.77 6.29
N ASN A 270 21.45 -20.08 6.53
CA ASN A 270 20.83 -20.67 7.73
C ASN A 270 21.83 -20.84 8.89
N GLU A 271 23.12 -20.54 8.69
CA GLU A 271 24.16 -20.67 9.71
C GLU A 271 24.25 -19.40 10.57
N GLU A 272 24.39 -19.56 11.89
CA GLU A 272 24.62 -18.42 12.80
C GLU A 272 25.94 -17.71 12.46
N GLY A 273 25.87 -16.38 12.30
CA GLY A 273 27.04 -15.56 12.02
C GLY A 273 27.38 -15.39 10.54
N CYS A 274 26.49 -15.77 9.61
CA CYS A 274 26.64 -15.45 8.19
C CYS A 274 26.78 -13.94 7.98
N LYS A 275 27.89 -13.51 7.38
CA LYS A 275 28.20 -12.09 7.10
C LYS A 275 27.82 -11.65 5.68
N LYS A 276 27.28 -12.56 4.86
CA LYS A 276 26.88 -12.29 3.48
C LYS A 276 25.55 -11.53 3.48
N LEU A 277 25.36 -10.63 2.52
CA LEU A 277 24.10 -9.90 2.40
C LEU A 277 23.06 -10.75 1.65
N LEU A 278 21.91 -10.98 2.27
CA LEU A 278 20.70 -11.41 1.59
C LEU A 278 19.79 -10.20 1.38
N TRP A 279 19.49 -9.88 0.12
CA TRP A 279 18.61 -8.76 -0.20
C TRP A 279 17.58 -9.18 -1.25
N GLY A 280 16.36 -8.70 -1.12
CA GLY A 280 15.29 -9.01 -2.05
C GLY A 280 14.38 -7.81 -2.30
N CYS A 281 13.89 -7.69 -3.54
CA CYS A 281 12.84 -6.74 -3.88
C CYS A 281 11.57 -7.48 -4.34
N THR A 282 10.43 -6.97 -3.92
CA THR A 282 9.11 -7.48 -4.32
C THR A 282 8.12 -6.33 -4.30
N ALA A 283 7.10 -6.39 -5.16
CA ALA A 283 6.01 -5.41 -5.09
C ALA A 283 5.10 -5.65 -3.88
N THR A 284 5.12 -6.86 -3.30
CA THR A 284 4.18 -7.30 -2.27
C THR A 284 4.90 -7.83 -1.05
N VAL A 285 4.61 -7.20 0.10
CA VAL A 285 5.18 -7.56 1.41
C VAL A 285 4.24 -8.49 2.20
N LYS A 286 2.92 -8.33 2.01
CA LYS A 286 1.90 -9.13 2.68
C LYS A 286 1.42 -10.28 1.78
N ARG A 287 1.85 -11.51 2.08
CA ARG A 287 1.10 -12.73 1.70
C ARG A 287 0.08 -13.01 2.82
N HIS A 288 -1.00 -13.71 2.51
CA HIS A 288 -2.09 -14.09 3.44
C HIS A 288 -1.61 -14.68 4.79
N ASP A 289 -0.37 -15.18 4.84
CA ASP A 289 0.17 -15.84 6.02
C ASP A 289 1.00 -14.92 6.92
N GLY A 290 1.40 -13.72 6.49
CA GLY A 290 2.21 -12.75 7.27
C GLY A 290 3.62 -13.20 7.70
N GLU A 291 3.87 -14.50 7.80
CA GLU A 291 5.07 -15.14 8.35
C GLU A 291 6.09 -15.54 7.28
N ALA A 292 5.67 -15.69 6.01
CA ALA A 292 6.47 -16.36 4.99
C ALA A 292 7.82 -15.66 4.69
N LEU A 293 7.83 -14.36 4.40
CA LEU A 293 9.07 -13.64 4.05
C LEU A 293 10.02 -13.46 5.25
N GLN A 294 9.48 -13.35 6.47
CA GLN A 294 10.28 -13.28 7.71
C GLN A 294 11.02 -14.59 8.02
N GLN A 295 10.62 -15.72 7.42
CA GLN A 295 11.38 -16.98 7.51
C GLN A 295 12.69 -16.92 6.72
N VAL A 296 12.84 -15.97 5.80
CA VAL A 296 13.99 -15.88 4.88
C VAL A 296 14.74 -14.57 5.06
N PHE A 297 14.05 -13.47 5.35
CA PHE A 297 14.64 -12.15 5.51
C PHE A 297 14.44 -11.61 6.92
N ASP A 298 15.49 -11.02 7.51
CA ASP A 298 15.46 -10.52 8.89
C ASP A 298 14.51 -9.34 9.09
N ARG A 299 14.46 -8.42 8.11
CA ARG A 299 13.71 -7.17 8.19
C ARG A 299 13.35 -6.61 6.84
N ILE A 300 12.26 -5.84 6.80
CA ILE A 300 11.89 -4.99 5.66
C ILE A 300 12.55 -3.63 5.89
N THR A 301 13.46 -3.23 5.00
CA THR A 301 14.24 -1.97 5.15
C THR A 301 13.58 -0.76 4.50
N TYR A 302 12.74 -0.98 3.49
CA TYR A 302 12.01 0.08 2.78
C TYR A 302 10.71 -0.49 2.21
N HIS A 303 9.62 0.27 2.32
CA HIS A 303 8.33 -0.06 1.73
C HIS A 303 7.70 1.21 1.18
N LYS A 304 7.23 1.14 -0.07
CA LYS A 304 6.45 2.19 -0.72
C LYS A 304 5.21 1.56 -1.33
N GLY A 305 4.03 2.03 -0.93
CA GLY A 305 2.76 1.53 -1.42
C GLY A 305 2.49 1.98 -2.86
N PHE A 306 1.64 1.27 -3.60
CA PHE A 306 1.27 1.70 -4.96
C PHE A 306 0.48 3.01 -4.96
N MET A 307 -0.37 3.25 -3.94
CA MET A 307 -1.09 4.51 -3.76
C MET A 307 -0.13 5.70 -3.64
N GLU A 308 0.86 5.60 -2.75
CA GLU A 308 1.92 6.61 -2.60
C GLU A 308 2.72 6.80 -3.91
N MET A 309 2.94 5.74 -4.68
CA MET A 309 3.60 5.85 -5.99
C MET A 309 2.74 6.54 -7.05
N ILE A 310 1.41 6.40 -7.00
CA ILE A 310 0.47 7.12 -7.86
C ILE A 310 0.43 8.60 -7.46
N GLU A 311 0.24 8.89 -6.17
CA GLU A 311 0.18 10.25 -5.62
C GLU A 311 1.45 11.07 -5.98
N GLN A 312 2.61 10.44 -5.84
CA GLN A 312 3.90 11.07 -6.17
C GLN A 312 4.27 10.98 -7.67
N LYS A 313 3.34 10.57 -8.54
CA LYS A 313 3.50 10.51 -10.00
C LYS A 313 4.64 9.61 -10.49
N TYR A 314 5.03 8.61 -9.70
CA TYR A 314 5.92 7.52 -10.15
C TYR A 314 5.16 6.48 -10.98
N LEU A 315 3.85 6.37 -10.77
CA LEU A 315 2.90 5.60 -11.57
C LEU A 315 1.87 6.53 -12.19
N CYS A 316 1.22 6.09 -13.28
CA CYS A 316 0.11 6.85 -13.85
C CYS A 316 -1.12 6.76 -12.94
N PRO A 317 -2.02 7.76 -12.98
CA PRO A 317 -3.33 7.69 -12.34
C PRO A 317 -4.07 6.40 -12.70
N MET A 318 -4.88 5.90 -11.76
CA MET A 318 -5.64 4.67 -11.91
C MET A 318 -7.12 4.96 -11.76
N ARG A 319 -7.89 4.61 -12.79
CA ARG A 319 -9.36 4.68 -12.76
C ARG A 319 -9.94 3.29 -12.62
N VAL A 320 -11.00 3.15 -11.85
CA VAL A 320 -11.58 1.84 -11.50
C VAL A 320 -13.04 1.76 -11.90
N THR A 321 -13.39 0.63 -12.50
CA THR A 321 -14.78 0.21 -12.72
C THR A 321 -14.95 -1.21 -12.23
N ILE A 322 -15.96 -1.46 -11.40
CA ILE A 322 -16.29 -2.79 -10.89
C ILE A 322 -17.55 -3.30 -11.59
N VAL A 323 -17.46 -4.50 -12.14
CA VAL A 323 -18.57 -5.17 -12.83
C VAL A 323 -18.87 -6.48 -12.11
N ASN A 324 -20.04 -6.54 -11.47
CA ASN A 324 -20.52 -7.77 -10.86
C ASN A 324 -20.99 -8.75 -11.93
N THR A 325 -20.51 -9.99 -11.87
CA THR A 325 -21.03 -11.09 -12.68
C THR A 325 -22.00 -11.95 -11.85
N MET A 326 -22.78 -12.81 -12.52
CA MET A 326 -23.68 -13.76 -11.84
C MET A 326 -23.00 -15.12 -11.54
N VAL A 327 -21.69 -15.26 -11.78
CA VAL A 327 -20.98 -16.52 -11.53
C VAL A 327 -20.81 -16.76 -10.03
N ASP A 328 -21.00 -18.00 -9.62
CA ASP A 328 -20.87 -18.45 -8.22
C ASP A 328 -19.59 -19.29 -8.07
N LEU A 329 -18.66 -18.79 -7.24
CA LEU A 329 -17.38 -19.45 -6.97
C LEU A 329 -17.39 -20.33 -5.72
N SER A 330 -18.54 -20.52 -5.07
CA SER A 330 -18.63 -21.26 -3.79
C SER A 330 -18.18 -22.72 -3.88
N ALA A 331 -18.25 -23.33 -5.06
CA ALA A 331 -17.82 -24.71 -5.30
C ALA A 331 -16.33 -24.83 -5.72
N VAL A 332 -15.64 -23.70 -5.97
CA VAL A 332 -14.26 -23.71 -6.45
C VAL A 332 -13.31 -23.98 -5.31
N ARG A 333 -12.51 -25.06 -5.43
CA ARG A 333 -11.52 -25.41 -4.41
C ARG A 333 -10.39 -24.38 -4.35
N SER A 334 -9.91 -24.14 -3.14
CA SER A 334 -8.79 -23.24 -2.85
C SER A 334 -7.56 -24.02 -2.40
N THR A 335 -6.37 -23.51 -2.72
CA THR A 335 -5.09 -23.97 -2.17
C THR A 335 -4.60 -23.00 -1.09
N SER A 336 -3.41 -23.22 -0.54
CA SER A 336 -2.77 -22.25 0.36
C SER A 336 -2.37 -20.94 -0.34
N GLU A 337 -2.33 -20.90 -1.67
CA GLU A 337 -1.88 -19.72 -2.43
C GLU A 337 -2.99 -19.03 -3.22
N ASP A 338 -3.81 -19.80 -3.94
CA ASP A 338 -4.92 -19.30 -4.77
C ASP A 338 -5.93 -20.43 -5.09
N PHE A 339 -6.96 -20.16 -5.89
CA PHE A 339 -7.87 -21.19 -6.40
C PHE A 339 -7.17 -22.28 -7.22
N VAL A 340 -7.74 -23.49 -7.18
CA VAL A 340 -7.37 -24.56 -8.10
C VAL A 340 -7.74 -24.11 -9.52
N GLN A 341 -6.73 -23.91 -10.37
CA GLN A 341 -6.89 -23.27 -11.69
C GLN A 341 -7.93 -23.96 -12.58
N LYS A 342 -7.96 -25.30 -12.57
CA LYS A 342 -8.90 -26.09 -13.38
C LYS A 342 -10.36 -25.82 -12.97
N ASP A 343 -10.64 -25.96 -11.67
CA ASP A 343 -11.97 -25.73 -11.10
C ASP A 343 -12.42 -24.27 -11.33
N LEU A 344 -11.49 -23.31 -11.21
CA LEU A 344 -11.78 -21.91 -11.46
C LEU A 344 -12.14 -21.67 -12.93
N ALA A 345 -11.38 -22.25 -13.87
CA ALA A 345 -11.65 -22.11 -15.31
C ALA A 345 -13.03 -22.68 -15.67
N GLU A 346 -13.40 -23.84 -15.14
CA GLU A 346 -14.72 -24.45 -15.35
C GLU A 346 -15.86 -23.57 -14.84
N ALA A 347 -15.66 -22.84 -13.73
CA ALA A 347 -16.68 -21.95 -13.19
C ALA A 347 -16.82 -20.63 -13.98
N VAL A 348 -15.70 -20.03 -14.41
CA VAL A 348 -15.72 -18.67 -14.97
C VAL A 348 -15.77 -18.63 -16.49
N ASN A 349 -15.28 -19.65 -17.17
CA ASN A 349 -15.23 -19.68 -18.63
C ASN A 349 -16.58 -20.11 -19.20
N THR A 350 -17.54 -19.21 -19.12
CA THR A 350 -18.91 -19.41 -19.62
C THR A 350 -19.24 -18.34 -20.66
N ASN A 351 -20.00 -18.71 -21.69
CA ASN A 351 -20.39 -17.78 -22.74
C ASN A 351 -21.09 -16.52 -22.17
N PRO A 352 -22.06 -16.63 -21.23
CA PRO A 352 -22.68 -15.44 -20.63
C PRO A 352 -21.69 -14.50 -19.94
N ARG A 353 -20.71 -15.03 -19.18
CA ARG A 353 -19.70 -14.19 -18.51
C ARG A 353 -18.76 -13.54 -19.52
N ASN A 354 -18.33 -14.28 -20.54
CA ASN A 354 -17.46 -13.76 -21.59
C ASN A 354 -18.15 -12.62 -22.39
N GLN A 355 -19.46 -12.75 -22.66
CA GLN A 355 -20.25 -11.67 -23.28
C GLN A 355 -20.38 -10.44 -22.37
N VAL A 356 -20.58 -10.62 -21.07
CA VAL A 356 -20.58 -9.51 -20.09
C VAL A 356 -19.23 -8.80 -20.06
N ILE A 357 -18.12 -9.55 -20.13
CA ILE A 357 -16.77 -8.99 -20.18
C ILE A 357 -16.59 -8.11 -21.42
N VAL A 358 -16.92 -8.64 -22.60
CA VAL A 358 -16.76 -7.91 -23.87
C VAL A 358 -17.67 -6.68 -23.92
N SER A 359 -18.94 -6.80 -23.55
CA SER A 359 -19.87 -5.66 -23.54
C SER A 359 -19.47 -4.57 -22.54
N SER A 360 -18.98 -4.96 -21.36
CA SER A 360 -18.45 -4.03 -20.37
C SER A 360 -17.20 -3.32 -20.88
N TRP A 361 -16.31 -4.04 -21.55
CA TRP A 361 -15.14 -3.43 -22.20
C TRP A 361 -15.53 -2.42 -23.28
N ILE A 362 -16.50 -2.76 -24.13
CA ILE A 362 -16.99 -1.86 -25.18
C ILE A 362 -17.49 -0.55 -24.54
N LYS A 363 -18.38 -0.65 -23.55
CA LYS A 363 -18.98 0.49 -22.86
C LYS A 363 -17.96 1.37 -22.13
N TYR A 364 -17.07 0.77 -21.34
CA TYR A 364 -16.22 1.51 -20.41
C TYR A 364 -14.83 1.86 -20.97
N ALA A 365 -14.32 1.09 -21.93
CA ALA A 365 -12.99 1.28 -22.48
C ALA A 365 -13.02 1.70 -23.96
N HIS A 366 -13.66 0.91 -24.83
CA HIS A 366 -13.63 1.14 -26.28
C HIS A 366 -14.31 2.46 -26.67
N GLU A 367 -15.55 2.67 -26.23
CA GLU A 367 -16.32 3.90 -26.47
C GLU A 367 -15.68 5.14 -25.84
N LYS A 368 -14.82 4.94 -24.83
CA LYS A 368 -14.03 5.99 -24.16
C LYS A 368 -12.65 6.19 -24.78
N GLY A 369 -12.35 5.51 -25.90
CA GLY A 369 -11.15 5.73 -26.70
C GLY A 369 -9.88 5.06 -26.15
N ARG A 370 -9.99 4.06 -25.27
CA ARG A 370 -8.84 3.26 -24.82
C ARG A 370 -8.27 2.44 -25.99
N LYS A 371 -6.95 2.43 -26.13
CA LYS A 371 -6.26 1.91 -27.33
C LYS A 371 -5.53 0.60 -27.09
N ALA A 372 -5.09 0.33 -25.86
CA ALA A 372 -4.20 -0.79 -25.55
C ALA A 372 -4.68 -1.51 -24.27
N THR A 373 -5.47 -2.54 -24.49
CA THR A 373 -6.13 -3.32 -23.44
C THR A 373 -5.42 -4.65 -23.21
N LEU A 374 -5.07 -4.93 -21.95
CA LEU A 374 -4.53 -6.22 -21.51
C LEU A 374 -5.55 -6.99 -20.66
N VAL A 375 -5.80 -8.24 -21.02
CA VAL A 375 -6.84 -9.09 -20.40
C VAL A 375 -6.20 -10.30 -19.72
N PHE A 376 -6.44 -10.45 -18.42
CA PHE A 376 -5.92 -11.59 -17.64
C PHE A 376 -6.96 -12.68 -17.49
N ALA A 377 -6.80 -13.76 -18.25
CA ALA A 377 -7.64 -14.97 -18.22
C ALA A 377 -7.06 -16.04 -17.27
N VAL A 378 -7.88 -17.05 -16.95
CA VAL A 378 -7.55 -18.10 -15.97
C VAL A 378 -6.55 -19.11 -16.53
N ASP A 379 -6.86 -19.71 -17.67
CA ASP A 379 -6.08 -20.77 -18.30
C ASP A 379 -6.08 -20.60 -19.83
N ILE A 380 -5.48 -21.57 -20.54
CA ILE A 380 -5.36 -21.52 -22.00
C ILE A 380 -6.73 -21.55 -22.68
N ASN A 381 -7.66 -22.38 -22.20
CA ASN A 381 -8.96 -22.51 -22.84
C ASN A 381 -9.79 -21.23 -22.69
N HIS A 382 -9.85 -20.69 -21.47
CA HIS A 382 -10.50 -19.40 -21.21
C HIS A 382 -9.86 -18.26 -22.01
N THR A 383 -8.53 -18.26 -22.16
CA THR A 383 -7.82 -17.28 -22.99
C THR A 383 -8.30 -17.32 -24.45
N ILE A 384 -8.45 -18.51 -25.03
CA ILE A 384 -8.88 -18.69 -26.41
C ILE A 384 -10.35 -18.28 -26.56
N GLU A 385 -11.24 -18.78 -25.70
CA GLU A 385 -12.67 -18.49 -25.77
C GLU A 385 -12.98 -17.01 -25.54
N LEU A 386 -12.29 -16.36 -24.60
CA LEU A 386 -12.46 -14.94 -24.37
C LEU A 386 -11.92 -14.09 -25.54
N CYS A 387 -10.78 -14.49 -26.13
CA CYS A 387 -10.28 -13.85 -27.34
C CYS A 387 -11.27 -14.00 -28.51
N ASN A 388 -11.87 -15.18 -28.68
CA ASN A 388 -12.91 -15.40 -29.70
C ASN A 388 -14.14 -14.54 -29.43
N ALA A 389 -14.56 -14.37 -28.17
CA ALA A 389 -15.69 -13.50 -27.83
C ALA A 389 -15.45 -12.03 -28.25
N PHE A 390 -14.22 -11.52 -28.15
CA PHE A 390 -13.87 -10.20 -28.69
C PHE A 390 -13.93 -10.18 -30.23
N ILE A 391 -13.40 -11.21 -30.89
CA ILE A 391 -13.40 -11.33 -32.36
C ILE A 391 -14.83 -11.40 -32.90
N ASP A 392 -15.69 -12.19 -32.26
CA ASP A 392 -17.10 -12.36 -32.62
C ASP A 392 -17.89 -11.05 -32.45
N ALA A 393 -17.47 -10.19 -31.52
CA ALA A 393 -18.00 -8.83 -31.37
C ALA A 393 -17.39 -7.81 -32.35
N GLY A 394 -16.58 -8.24 -33.31
CA GLY A 394 -15.95 -7.38 -34.33
C GLY A 394 -14.70 -6.64 -33.85
N ILE A 395 -14.14 -7.02 -32.70
CA ILE A 395 -12.95 -6.38 -32.12
C ILE A 395 -11.70 -7.17 -32.48
N ASN A 396 -10.68 -6.50 -33.01
CA ASN A 396 -9.40 -7.14 -33.26
C ASN A 396 -8.71 -7.51 -31.92
N ALA A 397 -8.67 -8.80 -31.61
CA ALA A 397 -8.02 -9.33 -30.42
C ALA A 397 -7.00 -10.42 -30.80
N LYS A 398 -5.93 -10.51 -30.01
CA LYS A 398 -4.97 -11.61 -30.07
C LYS A 398 -4.72 -12.17 -28.68
N PHE A 399 -4.15 -13.37 -28.61
CA PHE A 399 -3.78 -13.97 -27.34
C PHE A 399 -2.34 -14.46 -27.32
N ILE A 400 -1.77 -14.56 -26.11
CA ILE A 400 -0.47 -15.19 -25.86
C ILE A 400 -0.62 -16.22 -24.74
N THR A 401 -0.18 -17.45 -25.01
CA THR A 401 -0.18 -18.57 -24.04
C THR A 401 1.18 -19.24 -23.96
N SER A 402 1.35 -20.15 -23.00
CA SER A 402 2.61 -20.91 -22.83
C SER A 402 2.92 -21.80 -24.03
N LYS A 403 1.92 -22.09 -24.87
CA LYS A 403 2.06 -22.83 -26.13
C LYS A 403 2.44 -21.96 -27.33
N SER A 404 2.29 -20.63 -27.24
CA SER A 404 2.71 -19.71 -28.30
C SER A 404 4.24 -19.79 -28.47
N ASN A 405 4.70 -19.90 -29.71
CA ASN A 405 6.13 -19.96 -29.98
C ASN A 405 6.78 -18.56 -29.81
N ALA A 406 8.10 -18.51 -29.70
CA ALA A 406 8.82 -17.26 -29.41
C ALA A 406 8.64 -16.19 -30.51
N ILE A 407 8.60 -16.60 -31.78
CA ILE A 407 8.47 -15.68 -32.92
C ILE A 407 7.07 -15.07 -32.96
N GLU A 408 6.05 -15.92 -32.83
CA GLU A 408 4.64 -15.51 -32.75
C GLU A 408 4.41 -14.56 -31.57
N ARG A 409 4.95 -14.88 -30.39
CA ARG A 409 4.87 -14.03 -29.21
C ARG A 409 5.47 -12.65 -29.46
N LEU A 410 6.66 -12.59 -30.07
CA LEU A 410 7.32 -11.33 -30.40
C LEU A 410 6.48 -10.51 -31.39
N GLN A 411 5.93 -11.15 -32.42
CA GLN A 411 5.11 -10.48 -33.42
C GLN A 411 3.82 -9.91 -32.80
N VAL A 412 3.09 -10.70 -32.02
CA VAL A 412 1.85 -10.26 -31.36
C VAL A 412 2.13 -9.10 -30.39
N LEU A 413 3.22 -9.18 -29.62
CA LEU A 413 3.62 -8.08 -28.73
C LEU A 413 3.96 -6.81 -29.52
N GLU A 414 4.62 -6.94 -30.67
CA GLU A 414 4.96 -5.80 -31.50
C GLU A 414 3.73 -5.16 -32.16
N ASP A 415 2.81 -5.98 -32.69
CA ASP A 415 1.56 -5.48 -33.24
C ASP A 415 0.68 -4.81 -32.16
N PHE A 416 0.73 -5.32 -30.93
CA PHE A 416 0.09 -4.67 -29.78
C PHE A 416 0.75 -3.33 -29.42
N ARG A 417 2.08 -3.24 -29.39
CA ARG A 417 2.81 -1.97 -29.14
C ARG A 417 2.54 -0.91 -30.21
N GLN A 418 2.31 -1.34 -31.45
CA GLN A 418 1.99 -0.46 -32.57
C GLN A 418 0.51 -0.07 -32.63
N GLY A 419 -0.32 -0.56 -31.69
CA GLY A 419 -1.75 -0.27 -31.66
C GLY A 419 -2.57 -0.96 -32.75
N LYS A 420 -1.99 -1.92 -33.49
CA LYS A 420 -2.71 -2.72 -34.50
C LYS A 420 -3.69 -3.69 -33.83
N VAL A 421 -3.33 -4.18 -32.66
CA VAL A 421 -4.15 -5.07 -31.83
C VAL A 421 -4.57 -4.29 -30.58
N PRO A 422 -5.83 -3.86 -30.45
CA PRO A 422 -6.28 -3.12 -29.28
C PRO A 422 -6.47 -4.01 -28.04
N VAL A 423 -6.68 -5.32 -28.21
CA VAL A 423 -6.94 -6.25 -27.09
C VAL A 423 -5.98 -7.43 -27.13
N LEU A 424 -5.22 -7.61 -26.06
CA LEU A 424 -4.32 -8.74 -25.86
C LEU A 424 -4.75 -9.58 -24.67
N VAL A 425 -5.12 -10.83 -24.91
CA VAL A 425 -5.55 -11.78 -23.87
C VAL A 425 -4.40 -12.70 -23.47
N ASN A 426 -4.17 -12.89 -22.18
CA ASN A 426 -3.13 -13.79 -21.70
C ASN A 426 -3.54 -14.59 -20.46
N CYS A 427 -2.88 -15.73 -20.25
CA CYS A 427 -2.89 -16.46 -18.99
C CYS A 427 -1.44 -16.64 -18.49
N ALA A 428 -1.14 -16.15 -17.28
CA ALA A 428 0.12 -16.35 -16.54
C ALA A 428 1.46 -15.90 -17.18
N ILE A 429 1.48 -15.46 -18.45
CA ILE A 429 2.70 -14.99 -19.14
C ILE A 429 3.00 -13.53 -18.86
N LEU A 430 2.06 -12.64 -19.18
CA LEU A 430 2.29 -11.20 -19.08
C LEU A 430 2.08 -10.66 -17.65
N THR A 431 1.84 -11.58 -16.72
CA THR A 431 1.72 -11.30 -15.30
C THR A 431 3.06 -10.86 -14.70
N GLU A 432 4.19 -11.32 -15.24
CA GLU A 432 5.54 -11.03 -14.77
C GLU A 432 6.54 -10.85 -15.92
N GLY A 433 7.60 -10.07 -15.71
CA GLY A 433 8.74 -10.00 -16.64
C GLY A 433 8.49 -9.44 -18.04
N THR A 434 7.32 -8.83 -18.30
CA THR A 434 7.05 -8.15 -19.58
C THR A 434 6.89 -6.65 -19.37
N ASP A 435 7.52 -5.86 -20.25
CA ASP A 435 7.39 -4.41 -20.27
C ASP A 435 6.56 -3.90 -21.45
N ILE A 436 5.34 -3.42 -21.16
CA ILE A 436 4.41 -2.85 -22.15
C ILE A 436 3.77 -1.58 -21.56
N PRO A 437 4.50 -0.45 -21.50
CA PRO A 437 4.01 0.78 -20.87
C PRO A 437 2.78 1.40 -21.57
N ILE A 438 2.58 1.12 -22.87
CA ILE A 438 1.47 1.65 -23.67
C ILE A 438 0.07 1.22 -23.17
N VAL A 439 -0.01 0.15 -22.37
CA VAL A 439 -1.28 -0.34 -21.82
C VAL A 439 -2.01 0.75 -21.05
N ASP A 440 -3.22 1.06 -21.47
CA ASP A 440 -4.11 2.09 -20.88
C ASP A 440 -5.40 1.50 -20.31
N CYS A 441 -5.64 0.19 -20.48
CA CYS A 441 -6.75 -0.53 -19.89
C CYS A 441 -6.35 -1.94 -19.44
N ILE A 442 -6.79 -2.36 -18.25
CA ILE A 442 -6.62 -3.72 -17.70
C ILE A 442 -8.00 -4.34 -17.46
N LEU A 443 -8.19 -5.59 -17.89
CA LEU A 443 -9.35 -6.40 -17.48
C LEU A 443 -8.90 -7.53 -16.56
N LEU A 444 -9.40 -7.48 -15.33
CA LEU A 444 -9.19 -8.51 -14.32
C LEU A 444 -10.30 -9.55 -14.42
N THR A 445 -10.20 -10.46 -15.40
CA THR A 445 -11.21 -11.49 -15.66
C THR A 445 -10.95 -12.80 -14.92
N ARG A 446 -9.82 -12.89 -14.22
CA ARG A 446 -9.39 -14.01 -13.40
C ARG A 446 -9.60 -13.68 -11.92
N PRO A 447 -10.59 -14.29 -11.26
CA PRO A 447 -10.75 -14.18 -9.81
C PRO A 447 -9.53 -14.74 -9.10
N THR A 448 -9.12 -14.10 -8.01
CA THR A 448 -7.94 -14.53 -7.25
C THR A 448 -8.10 -14.26 -5.77
N GLN A 449 -7.53 -15.15 -4.97
CA GLN A 449 -7.35 -14.95 -3.53
C GLN A 449 -5.97 -14.35 -3.22
N SER A 450 -5.10 -14.18 -4.23
CA SER A 450 -3.74 -13.70 -4.00
C SER A 450 -3.64 -12.19 -4.24
N THR A 451 -3.44 -11.43 -3.17
CA THR A 451 -3.15 -9.98 -3.26
C THR A 451 -1.95 -9.70 -4.13
N THR A 452 -0.95 -10.59 -4.11
CA THR A 452 0.27 -10.45 -4.92
C THR A 452 -0.05 -10.55 -6.40
N LEU A 453 -0.77 -11.59 -6.78
CA LEU A 453 -1.14 -11.82 -8.17
C LEU A 453 -2.04 -10.71 -8.69
N PHE A 454 -2.98 -10.26 -7.87
CA PHE A 454 -3.87 -9.14 -8.17
C PHE A 454 -3.08 -7.84 -8.48
N GLN A 455 -2.16 -7.46 -7.58
CA GLN A 455 -1.29 -6.29 -7.77
C GLN A 455 -0.36 -6.41 -8.98
N GLN A 456 0.16 -7.61 -9.26
CA GLN A 456 0.97 -7.85 -10.44
C GLN A 456 0.18 -7.65 -11.74
N MET A 457 -1.10 -8.02 -11.77
CA MET A 457 -1.96 -7.88 -12.95
C MET A 457 -2.24 -6.40 -13.26
N PHE A 458 -2.84 -5.66 -12.33
CA PHE A 458 -3.18 -4.25 -12.60
C PHE A 458 -1.93 -3.35 -12.67
N GLY A 459 -0.86 -3.69 -11.95
CA GLY A 459 0.41 -2.96 -11.98
C GLY A 459 1.09 -2.91 -13.35
N ARG A 460 0.68 -3.76 -14.31
CA ARG A 460 1.18 -3.69 -15.70
C ARG A 460 0.68 -2.45 -16.43
N GLY A 461 -0.53 -1.98 -16.12
CA GLY A 461 -1.11 -0.79 -16.74
C GLY A 461 -0.64 0.52 -16.12
N LEU A 462 -0.15 0.49 -14.87
CA LEU A 462 0.19 1.70 -14.10
C LEU A 462 1.53 2.37 -14.48
N ARG A 463 2.30 1.79 -15.42
CA ARG A 463 3.57 2.38 -15.85
C ARG A 463 3.34 3.68 -16.62
N LEU A 464 4.19 4.69 -16.45
CA LEU A 464 4.08 5.93 -17.21
C LEU A 464 4.39 5.71 -18.70
N PHE A 465 3.59 6.31 -19.59
CA PHE A 465 3.82 6.27 -21.04
C PHE A 465 3.42 7.60 -21.69
N PRO A 466 4.16 8.13 -22.68
CA PRO A 466 3.81 9.38 -23.36
C PRO A 466 2.41 9.31 -23.98
N GLY A 467 1.56 10.30 -23.71
CA GLY A 467 0.18 10.35 -24.19
C GLY A 467 -0.79 9.43 -23.47
N LYS A 468 -0.39 8.81 -22.35
CA LYS A 468 -1.28 8.09 -21.44
C LYS A 468 -1.57 8.93 -20.20
N ASP A 469 -2.80 9.40 -20.09
CA ASP A 469 -3.25 10.24 -18.97
C ASP A 469 -3.55 9.41 -17.71
N ASP A 470 -4.15 8.23 -17.88
CA ASP A 470 -4.51 7.31 -16.81
C ASP A 470 -4.58 5.86 -17.33
N CYS A 471 -4.65 4.91 -16.40
CA CYS A 471 -4.95 3.51 -16.69
C CYS A 471 -6.32 3.15 -16.11
N LEU A 472 -7.24 2.67 -16.97
CA LEU A 472 -8.51 2.12 -16.54
C LEU A 472 -8.33 0.65 -16.11
N VAL A 473 -8.87 0.28 -14.95
CA VAL A 473 -8.90 -1.10 -14.45
C VAL A 473 -10.37 -1.51 -14.31
N ILE A 474 -10.78 -2.51 -15.08
CA ILE A 474 -12.10 -3.11 -15.00
C ILE A 474 -11.99 -4.42 -14.21
N ASP A 475 -12.54 -4.42 -13.00
CA ASP A 475 -12.54 -5.55 -12.06
C ASP A 475 -13.84 -6.33 -12.19
N PHE A 476 -13.77 -7.61 -12.54
CA PHE A 476 -14.95 -8.48 -12.66
C PHE A 476 -15.12 -9.28 -11.38
N GLU A 477 -16.07 -8.86 -10.55
CA GLU A 477 -16.35 -9.47 -9.27
C GLU A 477 -17.38 -10.60 -9.42
N ASP A 478 -17.01 -11.81 -9.01
CA ASP A 478 -17.87 -12.99 -9.00
C ASP A 478 -18.40 -13.25 -7.56
N ASN A 479 -19.54 -13.93 -7.42
CA ASN A 479 -20.25 -14.06 -6.15
C ASN A 479 -19.86 -15.30 -5.33
N PHE A 480 -20.12 -15.25 -4.02
CA PHE A 480 -20.18 -16.41 -3.12
C PHE A 480 -21.55 -16.49 -2.42
N LYS A 481 -22.13 -17.68 -2.36
CA LYS A 481 -23.33 -17.96 -1.57
C LYS A 481 -23.03 -18.05 -0.08
N ASP A 482 -21.86 -18.60 0.29
CA ASP A 482 -21.40 -18.70 1.68
C ASP A 482 -20.28 -17.69 1.97
N LYS A 483 -20.63 -16.53 2.54
CA LYS A 483 -19.72 -15.40 2.86
C LYS A 483 -18.59 -15.73 3.87
N GLY A 484 -18.51 -16.96 4.38
CA GLY A 484 -17.65 -17.31 5.53
C GLY A 484 -16.36 -18.08 5.23
N LYS A 485 -16.15 -18.61 4.01
CA LYS A 485 -15.02 -19.52 3.73
C LYS A 485 -13.95 -19.02 2.76
N HIS A 486 -14.27 -18.09 1.86
CA HIS A 486 -13.36 -17.65 0.81
C HIS A 486 -13.44 -16.13 0.64
N SER A 487 -12.29 -15.44 0.68
CA SER A 487 -12.18 -14.01 0.40
C SER A 487 -11.57 -13.82 -0.99
N LEU A 488 -12.31 -13.22 -1.92
CA LEU A 488 -11.71 -12.70 -3.15
C LEU A 488 -10.91 -11.45 -2.84
N ILE A 489 -9.82 -11.26 -3.57
CA ILE A 489 -9.17 -9.95 -3.67
C ILE A 489 -9.77 -9.23 -4.87
N THR A 490 -10.32 -8.06 -4.57
CA THR A 490 -10.94 -7.08 -5.47
C THR A 490 -10.38 -5.70 -5.12
N ILE A 491 -10.63 -4.68 -5.95
CA ILE A 491 -10.17 -3.32 -5.62
C ILE A 491 -10.70 -2.83 -4.26
N PRO A 492 -12.00 -2.97 -3.91
CA PRO A 492 -12.49 -2.55 -2.60
C PRO A 492 -11.81 -3.31 -1.46
N THR A 493 -11.74 -4.63 -1.53
CA THR A 493 -11.11 -5.43 -0.46
C THR A 493 -9.61 -5.12 -0.32
N LEU A 494 -8.94 -4.75 -1.42
CA LEU A 494 -7.56 -4.26 -1.40
C LEU A 494 -7.40 -2.94 -0.62
N LEU A 495 -8.39 -2.04 -0.72
CA LEU A 495 -8.49 -0.79 0.06
C LEU A 495 -9.00 -1.02 1.50
N GLY A 496 -9.31 -2.26 1.88
CA GLY A 496 -9.88 -2.56 3.20
C GLY A 496 -11.38 -2.26 3.31
N LEU A 497 -12.09 -2.23 2.18
CA LEU A 497 -13.52 -1.96 2.09
C LEU A 497 -14.35 -3.24 1.98
N ASN A 498 -15.54 -3.19 2.59
CA ASN A 498 -16.67 -4.09 2.31
C ASN A 498 -17.71 -3.31 1.50
N VAL A 499 -17.35 -2.88 0.29
CA VAL A 499 -18.23 -2.02 -0.50
C VAL A 499 -19.07 -2.87 -1.45
N SER A 500 -20.39 -2.76 -1.30
CA SER A 500 -21.40 -3.31 -2.21
C SER A 500 -21.89 -2.29 -3.24
N SER A 501 -21.25 -1.11 -3.35
CA SER A 501 -21.66 -0.04 -4.26
C SER A 501 -21.06 -0.22 -5.65
N VAL A 502 -21.83 0.20 -6.65
CA VAL A 502 -21.39 0.27 -8.04
C VAL A 502 -20.29 1.32 -8.16
N VAL A 503 -19.07 0.90 -8.50
CA VAL A 503 -17.93 1.78 -8.78
C VAL A 503 -17.79 1.87 -10.29
N GLU A 504 -17.96 3.06 -10.86
CA GLU A 504 -17.82 3.30 -12.30
C GLU A 504 -16.86 4.46 -12.54
N ASN A 505 -15.75 4.17 -13.22
CA ASN A 505 -14.75 5.13 -13.67
C ASN A 505 -14.33 6.13 -12.58
N GLN A 506 -14.11 5.68 -11.35
CA GLN A 506 -13.67 6.53 -10.24
C GLN A 506 -12.15 6.54 -10.11
N ASP A 507 -11.57 7.66 -9.68
CA ASP A 507 -10.15 7.72 -9.36
C ASP A 507 -9.86 6.92 -8.09
N ILE A 508 -8.76 6.16 -8.08
CA ILE A 508 -8.42 5.30 -6.95
C ILE A 508 -8.11 6.10 -5.67
N LEU A 509 -7.52 7.30 -5.79
CA LEU A 509 -7.20 8.14 -4.63
C LEU A 509 -8.49 8.72 -4.03
N GLU A 510 -9.44 9.14 -4.88
CA GLU A 510 -10.76 9.59 -4.42
C GLU A 510 -11.52 8.46 -3.70
N LEU A 511 -11.44 7.23 -4.22
CA LEU A 511 -12.01 6.04 -3.57
C LEU A 511 -11.38 5.77 -2.20
N GLU A 512 -10.07 5.95 -2.05
CA GLU A 512 -9.38 5.82 -0.76
C GLU A 512 -9.79 6.91 0.23
N GLU A 513 -9.91 8.17 -0.21
CA GLU A 513 -10.39 9.24 0.65
C GLU A 513 -11.82 9.00 1.14
N GLN A 514 -12.72 8.59 0.24
CA GLN A 514 -14.10 8.23 0.59
C GLN A 514 -14.13 7.06 1.59
N THR A 515 -13.22 6.09 1.42
CA THR A 515 -13.05 4.96 2.34
C THR A 515 -12.69 5.42 3.74
N ILE A 516 -11.67 6.28 3.86
CA ILE A 516 -11.19 6.80 5.14
C ILE A 516 -12.31 7.61 5.82
N GLN A 517 -13.02 8.44 5.06
CA GLN A 517 -14.16 9.21 5.57
C GLN A 517 -15.27 8.30 6.10
N TYR A 518 -15.64 7.26 5.35
CA TYR A 518 -16.64 6.29 5.78
C TYR A 518 -16.22 5.54 7.05
N GLN A 519 -14.99 5.05 7.11
CA GLN A 519 -14.46 4.38 8.31
C GLN A 519 -14.45 5.29 9.54
N ASN A 520 -14.08 6.55 9.37
CA ASN A 520 -14.13 7.55 10.43
C ASN A 520 -15.56 7.84 10.88
N ALA A 521 -16.51 7.94 9.94
CA ALA A 521 -17.92 8.13 10.25
C ALA A 521 -18.51 6.96 11.03
N VAL A 522 -18.22 5.71 10.62
CA VAL A 522 -18.64 4.50 11.35
C VAL A 522 -18.04 4.47 12.75
N ALA A 523 -16.74 4.76 12.90
CA ALA A 523 -16.11 4.80 14.21
C ALA A 523 -16.70 5.89 15.13
N LEU A 524 -17.06 7.05 14.57
CA LEU A 524 -17.76 8.11 15.29
C LEU A 524 -19.16 7.67 15.73
N GLN A 525 -19.90 6.98 14.85
CA GLN A 525 -21.24 6.46 15.14
C GLN A 525 -21.19 5.39 16.25
N GLU A 526 -20.24 4.45 16.18
CA GLU A 526 -20.02 3.46 17.24
C GLU A 526 -19.72 4.11 18.60
N LEU A 527 -18.95 5.21 18.60
CA LEU A 527 -18.67 5.99 19.81
C LEU A 527 -19.91 6.73 20.34
N GLU A 528 -20.79 7.20 19.47
CA GLU A 528 -22.06 7.84 19.85
C GLU A 528 -23.07 6.83 20.41
N ASP A 529 -23.20 5.66 19.77
CA ASP A 529 -24.05 4.57 20.24
C ASP A 529 -23.61 4.07 21.63
N LEU A 530 -22.29 3.94 21.85
CA LEU A 530 -21.72 3.62 23.17
C LEU A 530 -22.08 4.68 24.22
N LYS A 531 -21.99 5.97 23.89
CA LYS A 531 -22.37 7.07 24.80
C LYS A 531 -23.87 7.09 25.10
N GLU A 532 -24.71 6.82 24.11
CA GLU A 532 -26.15 6.70 24.32
C GLU A 532 -26.50 5.50 25.20
N GLN A 533 -25.82 4.37 25.00
CA GLN A 533 -25.99 3.18 25.81
C GLN A 533 -25.57 3.44 27.27
N GLU A 534 -24.42 4.07 27.50
CA GLU A 534 -23.99 4.52 28.84
C GLU A 534 -25.02 5.45 29.49
N LYS A 535 -25.64 6.35 28.71
CA LYS A 535 -26.68 7.27 29.20
C LYS A 535 -27.99 6.55 29.52
N ARG A 536 -28.39 5.54 28.73
CA ARG A 536 -29.58 4.71 28.96
C ARG A 536 -29.39 3.82 30.19
N GLU A 537 -28.22 3.21 30.36
CA GLU A 537 -27.85 2.44 31.55
C GLU A 537 -27.82 3.30 32.81
N ALA A 538 -27.28 4.52 32.72
CA ALA A 538 -27.30 5.49 33.82
C ALA A 538 -28.73 5.91 34.22
N SER A 539 -29.66 6.00 33.25
CA SER A 539 -31.06 6.33 33.51
C SER A 539 -31.88 5.15 34.05
N ALA A 540 -31.55 3.92 33.68
CA ALA A 540 -32.23 2.71 34.15
C ALA A 540 -31.90 2.34 35.61
N LEU A 541 -30.77 2.83 36.15
CA LEU A 541 -30.26 2.51 37.49
C LEU A 541 -30.85 3.36 38.64
N ALA A 542 -31.94 4.10 38.41
CA ALA A 542 -32.64 4.88 39.43
C ALA A 542 -33.57 3.99 40.29
N LEU A 543 -32.99 3.08 41.09
CA LEU A 543 -33.71 2.25 42.07
C LEU A 543 -33.08 2.34 43.47
N ASP A 544 -33.97 2.22 44.47
CA ASP A 544 -33.84 2.47 45.92
C ASP A 544 -32.51 1.99 46.59
N PRO A 545 -31.78 2.86 47.33
CA PRO A 545 -30.44 2.57 47.86
C PRO A 545 -30.32 1.47 48.93
N ASN A 546 -31.42 0.96 49.49
CA ASN A 546 -31.37 0.01 50.61
C ASN A 546 -31.75 -1.43 50.28
N ARG A 547 -31.83 -1.79 48.99
CA ARG A 547 -32.21 -3.16 48.60
C ARG A 547 -31.50 -3.69 47.36
N VAL A 548 -30.17 -3.59 47.31
CA VAL A 548 -29.40 -4.35 46.29
C VAL A 548 -28.94 -5.68 46.90
N LYS A 549 -29.81 -6.70 46.79
CA LYS A 549 -29.33 -8.09 46.69
C LYS A 549 -28.68 -8.23 45.32
N ILE A 550 -27.54 -8.91 45.22
CA ILE A 550 -26.85 -9.11 43.95
C ILE A 550 -27.69 -10.09 43.13
N LYS A 551 -28.72 -9.62 42.44
CA LYS A 551 -29.46 -10.47 41.52
C LYS A 551 -28.57 -10.66 40.30
N VAL A 552 -27.83 -11.76 40.30
CA VAL A 552 -27.20 -12.26 39.08
C VAL A 552 -28.33 -12.53 38.11
N THR A 553 -28.41 -11.71 37.06
CA THR A 553 -29.36 -11.85 35.97
C THR A 553 -29.26 -13.27 35.40
N GLU A 554 -30.39 -13.96 35.28
CA GLU A 554 -30.49 -15.19 34.51
C GLU A 554 -30.30 -14.79 33.04
N TYR A 555 -29.21 -15.26 32.43
CA TYR A 555 -28.94 -15.06 31.01
C TYR A 555 -29.45 -16.29 30.27
N GLU A 556 -30.28 -16.08 29.24
CA GLU A 556 -30.78 -17.17 28.38
C GLU A 556 -29.74 -17.60 27.33
N ASP A 557 -28.64 -16.85 27.14
CA ASP A 557 -27.56 -17.16 26.20
C ASP A 557 -26.16 -17.10 26.86
N LEU A 558 -25.34 -18.11 26.57
CA LEU A 558 -23.95 -18.26 27.00
C LEU A 558 -23.05 -17.16 26.40
N ASN A 559 -23.41 -16.61 25.25
CA ASN A 559 -22.62 -15.61 24.54
C ASN A 559 -22.70 -14.21 25.18
N GLU A 560 -23.86 -13.82 25.71
CA GLU A 560 -24.04 -12.53 26.42
C GLU A 560 -23.19 -12.48 27.70
N LEU A 561 -23.19 -13.55 28.50
CA LEU A 561 -22.36 -13.61 29.71
C LEU A 561 -20.86 -13.56 29.40
N ILE A 562 -20.43 -14.14 28.26
CA ILE A 562 -19.03 -14.13 27.84
C ILE A 562 -18.63 -12.74 27.33
N ALA A 563 -19.46 -12.08 26.53
CA ALA A 563 -19.22 -10.73 26.05
C ALA A 563 -19.08 -9.73 27.21
N ASP A 564 -19.97 -9.84 28.20
CA ASP A 564 -20.03 -8.91 29.33
C ASP A 564 -18.94 -9.19 30.39
N LEU A 565 -18.49 -10.45 30.53
CA LEU A 565 -17.35 -10.79 31.37
C LEU A 565 -16.00 -10.64 30.66
N THR A 566 -15.93 -10.41 29.35
CA THR A 566 -14.65 -10.23 28.63
C THR A 566 -14.62 -8.88 27.94
N ASN A 567 -14.33 -7.82 28.71
CA ASN A 567 -14.21 -6.42 28.26
C ASN A 567 -13.15 -6.12 27.17
N SER A 568 -12.83 -7.05 26.27
CA SER A 568 -12.39 -6.69 24.92
C SER A 568 -12.67 -7.84 23.95
N GLU A 569 -13.61 -7.62 23.04
CA GLU A 569 -13.81 -8.47 21.86
C GLU A 569 -12.48 -8.67 21.09
N ALA A 570 -11.61 -7.66 21.13
CA ALA A 570 -10.25 -7.71 20.60
C ALA A 570 -9.39 -8.82 21.23
N THR A 571 -9.44 -9.07 22.54
CA THR A 571 -8.68 -10.16 23.19
C THR A 571 -9.22 -11.52 22.79
N TYR A 572 -10.54 -11.65 22.72
CA TYR A 572 -11.20 -12.91 22.33
C TYR A 572 -10.91 -13.28 20.87
N LYS A 573 -10.91 -12.30 19.95
CA LYS A 573 -10.59 -12.49 18.53
C LYS A 573 -9.09 -12.72 18.27
N SER A 574 -8.21 -12.27 19.16
CA SER A 574 -6.75 -12.29 18.94
C SER A 574 -6.09 -13.67 18.97
N SER A 575 -6.71 -14.66 19.62
CA SER A 575 -6.11 -15.99 19.81
C SER A 575 -7.15 -17.12 19.85
N PRO A 576 -6.79 -18.35 19.42
CA PRO A 576 -7.58 -19.55 19.68
C PRO A 576 -7.48 -20.03 21.13
N PHE A 577 -6.45 -19.61 21.89
CA PHE A 577 -6.34 -19.89 23.31
C PHE A 577 -7.31 -19.03 24.13
N GLY A 578 -7.79 -19.58 25.25
CA GLY A 578 -8.75 -18.91 26.12
C GLY A 578 -8.11 -17.85 27.02
N TRP A 579 -7.54 -16.80 26.41
CA TRP A 579 -7.03 -15.63 27.11
C TRP A 579 -8.14 -14.90 27.87
N ILE A 580 -7.85 -14.51 29.10
CA ILE A 580 -8.80 -13.86 30.01
C ILE A 580 -8.34 -12.44 30.27
N ASP A 581 -9.23 -11.49 29.99
CA ASP A 581 -9.05 -10.09 30.36
C ASP A 581 -9.36 -9.89 31.85
N VAL A 582 -8.36 -9.44 32.62
CA VAL A 582 -8.50 -9.21 34.07
C VAL A 582 -8.56 -7.71 34.42
N GLY A 583 -8.59 -6.82 33.41
CA GLY A 583 -8.60 -5.36 33.56
C GLY A 583 -7.23 -4.76 33.91
N ASN A 584 -7.13 -3.41 33.92
CA ASN A 584 -5.88 -2.65 34.12
C ASN A 584 -4.76 -3.03 33.16
N ASP A 585 -5.04 -3.08 31.85
CA ASP A 585 -4.08 -3.48 30.81
C ASP A 585 -3.34 -4.79 31.13
N LYS A 586 -4.11 -5.81 31.57
CA LYS A 586 -3.59 -7.13 31.93
C LYS A 586 -4.43 -8.25 31.34
N CYS A 587 -3.78 -9.22 30.71
CA CYS A 587 -4.41 -10.47 30.27
C CYS A 587 -3.65 -11.69 30.78
N VAL A 588 -4.40 -12.77 31.01
CA VAL A 588 -3.87 -13.99 31.62
C VAL A 588 -4.34 -15.20 30.84
N LEU A 589 -3.44 -16.14 30.59
CA LEU A 589 -3.75 -17.46 30.07
C LEU A 589 -3.37 -18.53 31.10
N TYR A 590 -4.29 -19.45 31.36
CA TYR A 590 -4.01 -20.63 32.17
C TYR A 590 -3.39 -21.74 31.31
N VAL A 591 -2.25 -22.25 31.74
CA VAL A 591 -1.57 -23.41 31.16
C VAL A 591 -1.79 -24.61 32.08
N PRO A 592 -2.62 -25.60 31.67
CA PRO A 592 -2.95 -26.75 32.50
C PRO A 592 -1.70 -27.43 33.06
N THR A 593 -1.72 -27.77 34.35
CA THR A 593 -0.63 -28.43 35.09
C THR A 593 0.70 -27.65 35.23
N LYS A 594 0.84 -26.46 34.62
CA LYS A 594 2.09 -25.69 34.63
C LYS A 594 1.98 -24.34 35.33
N GLY A 595 0.92 -23.57 35.09
CA GLY A 595 0.81 -22.24 35.68
C GLY A 595 0.00 -21.24 34.85
N HIS A 596 0.39 -19.97 34.89
CA HIS A 596 -0.26 -18.91 34.13
C HIS A 596 0.77 -18.07 33.37
N VAL A 597 0.45 -17.76 32.11
CA VAL A 597 1.12 -16.70 31.35
C VAL A 597 0.37 -15.41 31.62
N ILE A 598 1.09 -14.34 31.94
CA ILE A 598 0.55 -13.04 32.30
C ILE A 598 1.18 -12.01 31.37
N LEU A 599 0.35 -11.26 30.68
CA LEU A 599 0.74 -10.10 29.89
C LEU A 599 0.23 -8.86 30.60
N GLU A 600 1.11 -7.91 30.87
CA GLU A 600 0.77 -6.65 31.53
C GLU A 600 1.49 -5.49 30.88
N ARG A 601 0.86 -4.32 30.87
CA ARG A 601 1.49 -3.10 30.37
C ARG A 601 2.50 -2.56 31.39
N SER A 602 3.75 -2.44 30.96
CA SER A 602 4.83 -1.86 31.75
C SER A 602 4.53 -0.41 32.08
N LYS A 603 4.67 -0.04 33.36
CA LYS A 603 4.46 1.34 33.80
C LYS A 603 5.53 2.30 33.28
N GLU A 604 6.74 1.80 33.04
CA GLU A 604 7.90 2.60 32.62
C GLU A 604 7.93 2.79 31.11
N THR A 605 7.78 1.71 30.35
CA THR A 605 7.92 1.74 28.88
C THR A 605 6.59 1.87 28.14
N GLN A 606 5.45 1.73 28.84
CA GLN A 606 4.11 1.65 28.24
C GLN A 606 3.90 0.51 27.23
N LEU A 607 4.88 -0.38 27.08
CA LEU A 607 4.82 -1.59 26.26
C LEU A 607 4.20 -2.75 27.02
N TRP A 608 3.59 -3.67 26.30
CA TRP A 608 3.13 -4.95 26.83
C TRP A 608 4.30 -5.88 27.09
N VAL A 609 4.45 -6.30 28.34
CA VAL A 609 5.48 -7.25 28.78
C VAL A 609 4.85 -8.55 29.23
N GLY A 610 5.53 -9.66 28.98
CA GLY A 610 5.07 -10.98 29.38
C GLY A 610 5.87 -11.60 30.53
N SER A 611 5.17 -12.32 31.39
CA SER A 611 5.78 -13.16 32.43
C SER A 611 5.05 -14.49 32.57
N PHE A 612 5.76 -15.51 33.03
CA PHE A 612 5.20 -16.82 33.33
C PHE A 612 5.33 -17.14 34.82
N ARG A 613 4.22 -17.58 35.43
CA ARG A 613 4.19 -17.99 36.84
C ARG A 613 3.90 -19.48 36.94
N TYR A 614 4.92 -20.25 37.36
CA TYR A 614 4.75 -21.67 37.65
C TYR A 614 3.85 -21.90 38.87
N GLN A 615 3.00 -22.92 38.78
CA GLN A 615 2.26 -23.46 39.91
C GLN A 615 3.07 -24.59 40.55
N LEU A 616 3.49 -24.42 41.80
CA LEU A 616 4.27 -25.43 42.52
C LEU A 616 3.40 -26.66 42.83
N ALA A 617 3.90 -27.86 42.55
CA ALA A 617 3.19 -29.10 42.82
C ALA A 617 2.83 -29.20 44.32
N GLY A 618 1.54 -29.40 44.62
CA GLY A 618 1.05 -29.60 45.99
C GLY A 618 0.86 -28.35 46.85
N LYS A 619 1.03 -27.12 46.32
CA LYS A 619 0.79 -25.87 47.09
C LYS A 619 -0.07 -24.87 46.29
N SER A 620 -0.88 -24.07 46.98
CA SER A 620 -1.62 -22.93 46.40
C SER A 620 -0.74 -21.70 46.12
N LYS A 621 0.58 -21.80 46.32
CA LYS A 621 1.54 -20.71 46.17
C LYS A 621 2.24 -20.79 44.81
N PHE A 622 2.37 -19.65 44.14
CA PHE A 622 3.06 -19.50 42.86
C PHE A 622 4.56 -19.29 43.05
N ALA A 623 5.36 -19.74 42.08
CA ALA A 623 6.77 -19.35 42.00
C ALA A 623 6.92 -17.87 41.62
N LYS A 624 8.12 -17.30 41.83
CA LYS A 624 8.43 -15.95 41.34
C LYS A 624 8.22 -15.91 39.82
N PRO A 625 7.66 -14.81 39.26
CA PRO A 625 7.43 -14.69 37.82
C PRO A 625 8.75 -14.73 37.07
N THR A 626 8.82 -15.53 36.01
CA THR A 626 9.93 -15.55 35.06
C THR A 626 9.55 -14.71 33.85
N SER A 627 10.40 -13.78 33.41
CA SER A 627 10.15 -13.00 32.20
C SER A 627 10.11 -13.92 30.98
N ILE A 628 9.20 -13.66 30.03
CA ILE A 628 9.17 -14.38 28.75
C ILE A 628 9.89 -13.62 27.62
N HIS A 629 10.61 -12.53 27.95
CA HIS A 629 11.33 -11.66 27.00
C HIS A 629 10.46 -11.25 25.80
N LEU A 630 9.24 -10.80 26.10
CA LEU A 630 8.28 -10.31 25.13
C LEU A 630 7.99 -8.85 25.43
N GLU A 631 8.15 -8.00 24.41
CA GLU A 631 7.79 -6.58 24.42
C GLU A 631 6.99 -6.29 23.14
N ALA A 632 5.82 -5.68 23.28
CA ALA A 632 4.98 -5.30 22.13
C ALA A 632 4.25 -3.99 22.39
N ALA A 633 4.05 -3.21 21.33
CA ALA A 633 3.30 -1.96 21.43
C ALA A 633 1.79 -2.23 21.58
N LEU A 634 1.29 -3.24 20.86
CA LEU A 634 -0.13 -3.60 20.87
C LEU A 634 -0.41 -4.85 21.71
N ARG A 635 -1.59 -4.87 22.34
CA ARG A 635 -2.08 -6.01 23.12
C ARG A 635 -2.19 -7.29 22.30
N THR A 636 -2.65 -7.15 21.05
CA THR A 636 -2.87 -8.26 20.12
C THR A 636 -1.55 -8.91 19.70
N GLU A 637 -0.52 -8.10 19.48
CA GLU A 637 0.85 -8.55 19.21
C GLU A 637 1.45 -9.27 20.42
N ALA A 638 1.22 -8.74 21.63
CA ALA A 638 1.68 -9.38 22.85
C ALA A 638 1.06 -10.77 23.05
N ILE A 639 -0.24 -10.90 22.77
CA ILE A 639 -0.97 -12.17 22.83
C ILE A 639 -0.40 -13.17 21.81
N ARG A 640 -0.18 -12.75 20.56
CA ARG A 640 0.39 -13.61 19.51
C ARG A 640 1.84 -14.04 19.83
N GLY A 641 2.65 -13.13 20.35
CA GLY A 641 4.01 -13.45 20.79
C GLY A 641 4.01 -14.44 21.96
N ALA A 642 3.08 -14.30 22.90
CA ALA A 642 2.93 -15.24 24.01
C ALA A 642 2.44 -16.62 23.54
N ASP A 643 1.51 -16.68 22.60
CA ASP A 643 1.07 -17.94 21.97
C ASP A 643 2.24 -18.69 21.33
N THR A 644 3.12 -17.95 20.63
CA THR A 644 4.33 -18.48 20.02
C THR A 644 5.31 -19.00 21.08
N TRP A 645 5.51 -18.23 22.16
CA TRP A 645 6.36 -18.62 23.27
C TRP A 645 5.85 -19.91 23.94
N ILE A 646 4.54 -20.05 24.18
CA ILE A 646 3.94 -21.26 24.77
C ILE A 646 4.21 -22.50 23.91
N ARG A 647 4.06 -22.39 22.59
CA ARG A 647 4.34 -23.48 21.65
C ARG A 647 5.81 -23.90 21.67
N LYS A 648 6.73 -22.94 21.79
CA LYS A 648 8.18 -23.18 21.83
C LYS A 648 8.67 -23.73 23.17
N GLN A 649 8.14 -23.27 24.30
CA GLN A 649 8.58 -23.69 25.64
C GLN A 649 8.03 -25.05 26.06
N PHE A 650 6.89 -25.44 25.52
CA PHE A 650 6.24 -26.69 25.88
C PHE A 650 6.00 -27.61 24.66
N PRO A 651 7.06 -27.94 23.89
CA PRO A 651 6.93 -28.75 22.66
C PRO A 651 6.54 -30.20 22.96
N MET A 652 6.88 -30.70 24.15
CA MET A 652 6.60 -32.05 24.63
C MET A 652 5.25 -32.18 25.37
N LEU A 653 4.46 -31.11 25.50
CA LEU A 653 3.13 -31.26 26.10
C LEU A 653 2.26 -32.10 25.16
N PRO A 654 1.60 -33.16 25.67
CA PRO A 654 0.72 -33.98 24.85
C PRO A 654 -0.35 -33.13 24.14
N ARG A 655 -0.74 -33.53 22.93
CA ARG A 655 -1.69 -32.78 22.09
C ARG A 655 -3.01 -32.47 22.81
N TYR A 656 -3.45 -33.35 23.71
CA TYR A 656 -4.63 -33.14 24.53
C TYR A 656 -4.47 -32.00 25.57
N VAL A 657 -3.27 -31.72 26.05
CA VAL A 657 -2.99 -30.60 26.98
C VAL A 657 -3.00 -29.27 26.24
N HIS A 658 -2.47 -29.24 25.01
CA HIS A 658 -2.58 -28.07 24.13
C HIS A 658 -4.03 -27.75 23.78
N GLN A 659 -4.83 -28.78 23.49
CA GLN A 659 -6.27 -28.62 23.23
C GLN A 659 -7.03 -28.09 24.44
N GLN A 660 -6.60 -28.37 25.68
CA GLN A 660 -7.23 -27.83 26.88
C GLN A 660 -7.06 -26.31 27.05
N MET A 661 -6.06 -25.71 26.40
CA MET A 661 -5.87 -24.25 26.41
C MET A 661 -6.82 -23.52 25.47
N PHE A 662 -7.40 -24.21 24.47
CA PHE A 662 -8.31 -23.58 23.52
C PHE A 662 -9.60 -23.08 24.17
N LYS A 663 -10.10 -21.97 23.65
CA LYS A 663 -11.40 -21.41 24.05
C LYS A 663 -12.57 -22.34 23.71
N SER A 664 -12.41 -23.16 22.67
CA SER A 664 -13.38 -24.18 22.22
C SER A 664 -13.23 -25.54 22.90
N ALA A 665 -12.38 -25.68 23.93
CA ALA A 665 -12.11 -26.98 24.54
C ALA A 665 -13.39 -27.61 25.14
N PRO A 666 -13.74 -28.87 24.81
CA PRO A 666 -15.02 -29.47 25.20
C PRO A 666 -15.31 -29.44 26.71
N PHE A 667 -14.29 -29.67 27.54
CA PHE A 667 -14.44 -29.68 28.99
C PHE A 667 -14.91 -28.34 29.60
N ARG A 668 -14.82 -27.24 28.83
CA ARG A 668 -15.28 -25.92 29.29
C ARG A 668 -16.79 -25.85 29.41
N TYR A 669 -17.52 -26.71 28.69
CA TYR A 669 -18.98 -26.81 28.72
C TYR A 669 -19.50 -27.85 29.72
N ASP A 670 -18.61 -28.61 30.37
CA ASP A 670 -18.98 -29.55 31.43
C ASP A 670 -19.57 -28.82 32.65
N ARG A 671 -20.34 -29.56 33.47
CA ARG A 671 -20.83 -29.07 34.76
C ARG A 671 -19.67 -28.63 35.66
N VAL A 672 -19.86 -27.51 36.38
CA VAL A 672 -18.88 -27.01 37.34
C VAL A 672 -18.55 -28.06 38.41
N THR A 673 -17.29 -28.14 38.82
CA THR A 673 -16.86 -29.06 39.87
C THR A 673 -17.11 -28.49 41.28
N ASP A 674 -17.36 -29.36 42.26
CA ASP A 674 -17.53 -28.96 43.66
C ASP A 674 -16.33 -28.16 44.21
N ALA A 675 -15.12 -28.49 43.75
CA ALA A 675 -13.92 -27.77 44.12
C ALA A 675 -13.92 -26.32 43.60
N GLN A 676 -14.39 -26.09 42.37
CA GLN A 676 -14.52 -24.74 41.80
C GLN A 676 -15.62 -23.95 42.50
N LEU A 677 -16.77 -24.57 42.79
CA LEU A 677 -17.85 -23.94 43.56
C LEU A 677 -17.38 -23.53 44.96
N ARG A 678 -16.66 -24.41 45.67
CA ARG A 678 -16.06 -24.08 46.98
C ARG A 678 -15.08 -22.91 46.88
N ALA A 679 -14.22 -22.89 45.84
CA ALA A 679 -13.26 -21.82 45.63
C ALA A 679 -13.94 -20.48 45.33
N LEU A 680 -15.03 -20.46 44.55
CA LEU A 680 -15.80 -19.24 44.28
C LEU A 680 -16.51 -18.72 45.54
N LYS A 681 -17.10 -19.63 46.35
CA LYS A 681 -17.75 -19.27 47.62
C LYS A 681 -16.81 -18.56 48.61
N GLN A 682 -15.49 -18.82 48.56
CA GLN A 682 -14.51 -18.12 49.40
C GLN A 682 -14.43 -16.60 49.12
N TYR A 683 -14.79 -16.16 47.91
CA TYR A 683 -14.78 -14.75 47.52
C TYR A 683 -16.05 -13.98 47.92
N LYS A 684 -17.02 -14.63 48.59
CA LYS A 684 -18.28 -14.03 49.07
C LYS A 684 -19.08 -13.32 47.97
N ILE A 685 -19.16 -13.93 46.80
CA ILE A 685 -19.97 -13.46 45.65
C ILE A 685 -21.18 -14.36 45.44
N GLU A 686 -22.31 -13.80 44.97
CA GLU A 686 -23.45 -14.61 44.51
C GLU A 686 -23.08 -15.25 43.16
N ILE A 687 -23.33 -16.55 43.04
CA ILE A 687 -22.95 -17.36 41.86
C ILE A 687 -24.27 -17.83 41.21
N PRO A 688 -24.42 -17.72 39.88
CA PRO A 688 -25.61 -18.26 39.20
C PRO A 688 -25.80 -19.75 39.50
N SER A 689 -27.07 -20.19 39.50
CA SER A 689 -27.47 -21.58 39.76
C SER A 689 -26.87 -22.57 38.75
N GLU A 690 -26.69 -22.14 37.50
CA GLU A 690 -26.10 -22.93 36.43
C GLU A 690 -24.85 -22.26 35.87
N ILE A 691 -23.67 -22.78 36.23
CA ILE A 691 -22.40 -22.38 35.64
C ILE A 691 -21.63 -23.58 35.12
N THR A 692 -20.98 -23.39 33.98
CA THR A 692 -20.07 -24.37 33.38
C THR A 692 -18.69 -24.30 34.03
N LYS A 693 -17.92 -25.38 33.86
CA LYS A 693 -16.53 -25.48 34.31
C LYS A 693 -15.64 -24.39 33.72
N GLY A 694 -15.89 -23.99 32.47
CA GLY A 694 -15.20 -22.89 31.78
C GLY A 694 -15.53 -21.53 32.38
N GLN A 695 -16.81 -21.24 32.64
CA GLN A 695 -17.24 -19.99 33.28
C GLN A 695 -16.67 -19.85 34.70
N ALA A 696 -16.73 -20.93 35.49
CA ALA A 696 -16.13 -20.96 36.83
C ALA A 696 -14.62 -20.69 36.80
N MET A 697 -13.93 -21.21 35.79
CA MET A 697 -12.50 -20.99 35.59
C MET A 697 -12.16 -19.53 35.23
N VAL A 698 -12.96 -18.90 34.36
CA VAL A 698 -12.78 -17.47 34.00
C VAL A 698 -12.98 -16.58 35.23
N LEU A 699 -14.07 -16.79 35.98
CA LEU A 699 -14.37 -16.07 37.21
C LEU A 699 -13.26 -16.24 38.26
N LEU A 700 -12.84 -17.47 38.53
CA LEU A 700 -11.75 -17.74 39.48
C LEU A 700 -10.44 -17.07 39.07
N THR A 701 -10.13 -17.03 37.77
CA THR A 701 -8.90 -16.39 37.27
C THR A 701 -8.97 -14.88 37.48
N LYS A 702 -10.08 -14.25 37.10
CA LYS A 702 -10.32 -12.82 37.34
C LYS A 702 -10.19 -12.43 38.81
N LEU A 703 -10.81 -13.22 39.70
CA LEU A 703 -10.74 -13.00 41.14
C LEU A 703 -9.33 -13.18 41.70
N LYS A 704 -8.60 -14.23 41.27
CA LYS A 704 -7.21 -14.49 41.68
C LYS A 704 -6.22 -13.40 41.26
N PHE A 705 -6.45 -12.78 40.10
CA PHE A 705 -5.55 -11.75 39.54
C PHE A 705 -5.98 -10.32 39.87
N GLY A 706 -6.81 -10.12 40.91
CA GLY A 706 -6.99 -8.83 41.56
C GLY A 706 -8.18 -7.99 41.09
N GLN A 707 -9.06 -8.53 40.24
CA GLN A 707 -10.21 -7.78 39.70
C GLN A 707 -11.21 -7.37 40.81
N LEU A 708 -11.28 -8.11 41.92
CA LEU A 708 -12.10 -7.75 43.08
C LEU A 708 -11.65 -6.44 43.77
N ALA A 709 -10.35 -6.16 43.79
CA ALA A 709 -9.82 -4.91 44.34
C ALA A 709 -10.08 -3.72 43.40
N PHE A 710 -10.02 -3.97 42.08
CA PHE A 710 -10.40 -2.99 41.06
C PHE A 710 -11.89 -2.64 41.13
N TRP A 711 -12.78 -3.64 41.20
CA TRP A 711 -14.22 -3.42 41.38
C TRP A 711 -14.53 -2.63 42.65
N LYS A 712 -13.88 -2.96 43.77
CA LYS A 712 -14.02 -2.19 45.02
C LYS A 712 -13.50 -0.75 44.88
N SER A 713 -12.36 -0.55 44.22
CA SER A 713 -11.77 0.78 43.99
C SER A 713 -12.62 1.66 43.08
N GLN A 714 -13.22 1.09 42.02
CA GLN A 714 -14.16 1.81 41.16
C GLN A 714 -15.44 2.18 41.91
N ILE A 715 -15.96 1.28 42.75
CA ILE A 715 -17.10 1.56 43.62
C ILE A 715 -16.75 2.71 44.60
N ASP A 716 -15.58 2.68 45.25
CA ASP A 716 -15.15 3.74 46.16
C ASP A 716 -14.92 5.09 45.45
N GLN A 717 -14.40 5.07 44.22
CA GLN A 717 -14.26 6.27 43.38
C GLN A 717 -15.63 6.83 42.97
N ASN A 718 -16.56 5.96 42.58
CA ASN A 718 -17.93 6.37 42.24
C ASN A 718 -18.68 6.89 43.47
N ILE A 719 -18.46 6.33 44.66
CA ILE A 719 -18.98 6.85 45.93
C ILE A 719 -18.38 8.21 46.26
N LYS A 720 -17.07 8.41 46.07
CA LYS A 720 -16.40 9.71 46.25
C LYS A 720 -16.93 10.76 45.27
N MET A 721 -17.13 10.39 44.00
CA MET A 721 -17.72 11.25 42.96
C MET A 721 -19.15 11.64 43.31
N LYS A 722 -20.01 10.68 43.67
CA LYS A 722 -21.40 10.95 44.11
C LYS A 722 -21.46 11.82 45.38
N ARG A 723 -20.52 11.66 46.31
CA ARG A 723 -20.40 12.54 47.50
C ARG A 723 -19.95 13.95 47.12
N ALA A 724 -19.02 14.08 46.17
CA ALA A 724 -18.57 15.37 45.65
C ALA A 724 -19.69 16.10 44.89
N GLU A 725 -20.50 15.40 44.11
CA GLU A 725 -21.69 15.94 43.45
C GLU A 725 -22.76 16.38 44.44
N LYS A 726 -23.08 15.56 45.46
CA LYS A 726 -23.99 15.97 46.54
C LYS A 726 -23.47 17.21 47.27
N LYS A 727 -22.15 17.31 47.49
CA LYS A 727 -21.53 18.48 48.12
C LYS A 727 -21.62 19.72 47.21
N LYS A 728 -21.38 19.58 45.91
CA LYS A 728 -21.58 20.63 44.91
C LYS A 728 -23.04 21.09 44.82
N GLN A 729 -24.00 20.16 44.80
CA GLN A 729 -25.43 20.50 44.80
C GLN A 729 -25.84 21.19 46.10
N LYS A 730 -25.34 20.75 47.26
CA LYS A 730 -25.64 21.40 48.55
C LYS A 730 -25.05 22.81 48.64
N VAL A 731 -23.85 23.03 48.08
CA VAL A 731 -23.21 24.35 47.96
C VAL A 731 -23.97 25.24 46.96
N ALA A 732 -24.43 24.70 45.82
CA ALA A 732 -25.22 25.42 44.84
C ALA A 732 -26.64 25.80 45.35
N ILE A 733 -27.22 24.98 46.21
CA ILE A 733 -28.50 25.28 46.89
C ILE A 733 -28.31 26.36 47.97
N LEU A 734 -27.17 26.35 48.67
CA LEU A 734 -26.82 27.39 49.65
C LEU A 734 -26.50 28.74 48.98
N SER A 735 -25.81 28.74 47.83
CA SER A 735 -25.53 29.97 47.07
C SER A 735 -26.80 30.59 46.49
N ARG A 736 -27.71 29.78 45.91
CA ARG A 736 -29.02 30.26 45.42
C ARG A 736 -29.94 30.84 46.51
N LYS A 737 -29.73 30.49 47.78
CA LYS A 737 -30.45 31.10 48.91
C LYS A 737 -29.85 32.43 49.38
N HIS A 738 -28.60 32.74 49.06
CA HIS A 738 -27.99 34.04 49.34
C HIS A 738 -28.26 35.06 48.22
N ASP A 739 -28.40 34.63 46.97
CA ASP A 739 -28.64 35.51 45.82
C ASP A 739 -30.07 36.10 45.76
N HIS A 740 -31.01 35.64 46.60
CA HIS A 740 -32.39 36.15 46.66
C HIS A 740 -32.62 37.25 47.72
N ILE A 741 -31.57 37.85 48.29
CA ILE A 741 -31.69 38.96 49.26
C ILE A 741 -31.16 40.31 48.68
N GLY A 742 -30.61 40.33 47.46
CA GLY A 742 -29.96 41.51 46.87
C GLY A 742 -30.85 42.47 46.05
N ASP A 743 -32.03 42.04 45.59
CA ASP A 743 -32.86 42.81 44.63
C ASP A 743 -33.99 43.64 45.29
N TYR A 744 -33.85 43.99 46.56
CA TYR A 744 -34.68 44.97 47.25
C TYR A 744 -33.75 46.04 47.81
N TYR A 745 -33.35 47.03 47.01
CA TYR A 745 -32.97 48.41 47.37
C TYR A 745 -32.21 49.02 46.19
N GLN A 746 -32.92 49.64 45.24
CA GLN A 746 -32.50 50.84 44.49
C GLN A 746 -33.57 51.26 43.47
N GLN A 747 -34.64 51.85 43.99
CA GLN A 747 -35.38 52.92 43.33
C GLN A 747 -35.49 54.06 44.35
N GLU A 748 -34.59 55.03 44.24
CA GLU A 748 -34.77 56.45 44.56
C GLU A 748 -33.76 57.26 43.74
#